data_AF-A0A665UPY4-F1
#
_entry.id   AF-A0A665UPY4-F1
#
_cell.length_a   1.000
_cell.length_b   1.000
_cell.length_c   1.000
_cell.angle_alpha   90.00
_cell.angle_beta   90.00
_cell.angle_gamma   90.00
#
_symmetry.space_group_name_H-M   'P 1'
#
loop_
_entity.id
_entity.type
_entity.pdbx_description
1 polymer ?
#
loop_
_entity_poly.entity_id
_entity_poly.type
_entity_poly.pdbx_seq_one_letter_code
_entity_poly.pdbx_strand_id
1 'polypeptide(L)'
;MRFSVFISVLRSVGPVVIGISLGFTLSLLSTNWTEETCYLDAKQREDASLGQDGLLKGARKPNSISTPNDMESEEDFQPRIVPYKNKDQQSTPKKVFRARYISTELGMRERLFVGILTSKNTMNTMGVAVNRTISHHLDTVIFFTGTRNRKVPHGMFVVSHGDERLIWNMFQTIRYISDHYINEYDWFYFAQDDTYTEADRIKTLVAHLSMDRELYMGSPEEFIGGEMEGKYCYGGFGYIVSRTLLLRLQPFLENCRNDILSARPDEWLGRCIIDYTNTNCVSEFEELQYHHYELGKNSDPAKEKSEQLQKALTVHPVSDPEQMYRLHRYFTEIELQKTYDEIAKLQAEIKNVSVVAFEGNRSAQWPVGINPPFEPKTRFEVLKWEYFTEEEIYSCIDGSPKCELRGIDRMDVADVIDTAIEELNKKYKPVLHLKKQQLINGYRRFDPIRGMEYTLDLQLEVVNQKGHSRSITKRVHLVRPLSQIEIIPMPYVTEATRVHIIIPLTQQDRNYVDHFLEVFASNAFETSENAILTLLFIYDPVEAQQVNQNDIFASVKAQINAYERKYPTVKIPWISVKTEIPSQIKFMDIISKKHPVDTLFFLASVNTNINSEFLNRCRMNSINNWQVFFPIHFQDYNPDVAYHNQPRPATVDLIRDAGHFDRRSFEESCFYNSDYMATRTRMVADVQENEEILETIDMYDMFVKYSGLHVFRAVEPALHQQYRYQACNPRLSEDIYHRCVQSNLEGLGSRSQLALLLFEQEQGNST
;
A
#
# COMPACT_ATOMS: atom_id res chain seq x y z
N MET A 1 -21.76 -79.80 -36.08
CA MET A 1 -22.70 -78.93 -35.33
C MET A 1 -22.04 -77.96 -34.34
N ARG A 2 -20.78 -77.52 -34.52
CA ARG A 2 -20.16 -76.47 -33.67
C ARG A 2 -19.48 -75.32 -34.42
N PHE A 3 -19.44 -75.33 -35.74
CA PHE A 3 -18.79 -74.28 -36.54
C PHE A 3 -19.73 -73.18 -37.05
N SER A 4 -21.04 -73.46 -37.19
CA SER A 4 -21.98 -72.45 -37.74
C SER A 4 -22.42 -71.39 -36.73
N VAL A 5 -22.37 -71.69 -35.42
CA VAL A 5 -22.76 -70.75 -34.35
C VAL A 5 -21.66 -69.73 -34.05
N PHE A 6 -20.38 -70.11 -34.23
CA PHE A 6 -19.26 -69.19 -34.04
C PHE A 6 -19.21 -68.08 -35.12
N ILE A 7 -19.64 -68.40 -36.34
CA ILE A 7 -19.62 -67.46 -37.48
C ILE A 7 -20.73 -66.40 -37.37
N SER A 8 -21.86 -66.68 -36.70
CA SER A 8 -22.92 -65.67 -36.53
C SER A 8 -22.59 -64.62 -35.47
N VAL A 9 -21.85 -64.99 -34.42
CA VAL A 9 -21.39 -64.05 -33.37
C VAL A 9 -20.24 -63.18 -33.88
N LEU A 10 -19.37 -63.71 -34.73
CA LEU A 10 -18.27 -62.94 -35.33
C LEU A 10 -18.78 -61.83 -36.29
N ARG A 11 -19.95 -62.02 -36.91
CA ARG A 11 -20.53 -61.03 -37.84
C ARG A 11 -21.12 -59.79 -37.16
N SER A 12 -21.59 -59.89 -35.92
CA SER A 12 -22.12 -58.73 -35.17
C SER A 12 -21.04 -57.99 -34.37
N VAL A 13 -20.02 -58.71 -33.87
CA VAL A 13 -18.96 -58.12 -33.04
C VAL A 13 -17.75 -57.66 -33.86
N GLY A 14 -17.51 -58.28 -35.02
CA GLY A 14 -16.39 -57.94 -35.92
C GLY A 14 -16.31 -56.46 -36.31
N PRO A 15 -17.40 -55.82 -36.76
CA PRO A 15 -17.37 -54.40 -37.11
C PRO A 15 -17.11 -53.48 -35.92
N VAL A 16 -17.56 -53.86 -34.72
CA VAL A 16 -17.35 -53.09 -33.48
C VAL A 16 -15.91 -53.18 -33.01
N VAL A 17 -15.32 -54.38 -33.04
CA VAL A 17 -13.91 -54.58 -32.68
C VAL A 17 -13.00 -53.89 -33.70
N ILE A 18 -13.32 -53.99 -34.99
CA ILE A 18 -12.60 -53.25 -36.03
C ILE A 18 -12.75 -51.75 -35.79
N GLY A 19 -13.96 -51.22 -35.53
CA GLY A 19 -14.19 -49.80 -35.26
C GLY A 19 -13.45 -49.27 -34.03
N ILE A 20 -13.40 -50.04 -32.93
CA ILE A 20 -12.66 -49.66 -31.71
C ILE A 20 -11.15 -49.70 -31.98
N SER A 21 -10.65 -50.72 -32.68
CA SER A 21 -9.23 -50.79 -33.03
C SER A 21 -8.81 -49.67 -33.99
N LEU A 22 -9.65 -49.34 -34.99
CA LEU A 22 -9.39 -48.25 -35.92
C LEU A 22 -9.45 -46.90 -35.20
N GLY A 23 -10.40 -46.71 -34.29
CA GLY A 23 -10.51 -45.53 -33.43
C GLY A 23 -9.30 -45.36 -32.51
N PHE A 24 -8.80 -46.45 -31.92
CA PHE A 24 -7.57 -46.41 -31.12
C PHE A 24 -6.34 -46.08 -31.98
N THR A 25 -6.23 -46.64 -33.18
CA THR A 25 -5.11 -46.34 -34.08
C THR A 25 -5.15 -44.91 -34.64
N LEU A 26 -6.34 -44.38 -34.96
CA LEU A 26 -6.50 -42.98 -35.38
C LEU A 26 -6.24 -42.02 -34.22
N SER A 27 -6.65 -42.37 -33.01
CA SER A 27 -6.32 -41.60 -31.80
C SER A 27 -4.81 -41.55 -31.57
N LEU A 28 -4.12 -42.70 -31.63
CA LEU A 28 -2.66 -42.81 -31.50
C LEU A 28 -1.88 -42.10 -32.63
N LEU A 29 -2.44 -42.04 -33.84
CA LEU A 29 -1.85 -41.28 -34.95
C LEU A 29 -2.11 -39.77 -34.82
N SER A 30 -3.25 -39.37 -34.24
CA SER A 30 -3.57 -37.96 -33.97
C SER A 30 -2.78 -37.37 -32.80
N THR A 31 -2.40 -38.20 -31.81
CA THR A 31 -1.60 -37.75 -30.66
C THR A 31 -0.15 -37.44 -31.02
N ASN A 32 0.38 -37.98 -32.12
CA ASN A 32 1.76 -37.70 -32.57
C ASN A 32 1.91 -36.46 -33.46
N TRP A 33 0.83 -35.68 -33.69
CA TRP A 33 0.91 -34.44 -34.47
C TRP A 33 0.50 -33.16 -33.73
N THR A 34 0.21 -33.24 -32.43
CA THR A 34 -0.14 -32.05 -31.63
C THR A 34 0.63 -31.89 -30.32
N GLU A 35 1.62 -32.73 -30.03
CA GLU A 35 2.46 -32.57 -28.83
C GLU A 35 3.96 -32.61 -29.18
N GLU A 36 4.46 -31.53 -29.77
CA GLU A 36 5.84 -31.13 -29.60
C GLU A 36 5.94 -30.06 -28.50
N THR A 37 6.55 -30.47 -27.40
CA THR A 37 7.30 -29.66 -26.42
C THR A 37 6.53 -28.75 -25.46
N CYS A 38 6.18 -29.31 -24.30
CA CYS A 38 6.42 -28.68 -22.99
C CYS A 38 6.26 -29.74 -21.89
N TYR A 39 7.05 -29.62 -20.83
CA TYR A 39 7.16 -30.49 -19.64
C TYR A 39 8.24 -31.58 -19.66
N LEU A 40 9.47 -31.12 -19.37
CA LEU A 40 10.35 -31.85 -18.46
C LEU A 40 10.34 -31.15 -17.11
N ASP A 41 10.22 -31.99 -16.07
CA ASP A 41 10.82 -31.87 -14.74
C ASP A 41 9.94 -31.38 -13.58
N ALA A 42 9.19 -32.32 -12.99
CA ALA A 42 8.88 -32.35 -11.55
C ALA A 42 8.14 -33.64 -11.17
N LYS A 43 8.87 -34.73 -10.87
CA LYS A 43 8.58 -35.70 -9.80
C LYS A 43 9.49 -36.93 -9.92
N GLN A 44 10.57 -36.94 -9.16
CA GLN A 44 11.01 -38.14 -8.44
C GLN A 44 12.07 -37.77 -7.39
N ARG A 45 11.60 -37.54 -6.17
CA ARG A 45 12.36 -37.74 -4.93
C ARG A 45 11.42 -38.43 -3.96
N GLU A 46 11.55 -39.73 -3.85
CA GLU A 46 11.69 -40.44 -2.57
C GLU A 46 12.15 -41.89 -2.86
N ASP A 47 13.17 -42.29 -2.10
CA ASP A 47 13.71 -43.64 -1.88
C ASP A 47 14.49 -44.39 -2.97
N ALA A 48 15.83 -44.28 -2.92
CA ALA A 48 16.70 -45.45 -2.71
C ALA A 48 18.15 -45.04 -2.41
N SER A 49 18.71 -45.66 -1.38
CA SER A 49 20.08 -45.55 -0.87
C SER A 49 21.16 -46.20 -1.76
N LEU A 50 22.41 -45.74 -1.52
CA LEU A 50 23.74 -46.35 -1.76
C LEU A 50 24.46 -46.03 -3.09
N GLY A 51 25.63 -45.36 -2.95
CA GLY A 51 26.81 -45.69 -3.73
C GLY A 51 27.44 -44.59 -4.59
N GLN A 52 28.36 -43.84 -3.99
CA GLN A 52 29.70 -43.50 -4.49
C GLN A 52 29.91 -42.62 -5.76
N ASP A 53 30.74 -41.59 -5.54
CA ASP A 53 31.71 -40.92 -6.42
C ASP A 53 31.27 -40.27 -7.73
N GLY A 54 31.62 -38.98 -7.89
CA GLY A 54 31.93 -38.41 -9.21
C GLY A 54 31.33 -37.05 -9.56
N LEU A 55 31.92 -35.99 -9.00
CA LEU A 55 32.21 -34.67 -9.57
C LEU A 55 31.67 -34.29 -10.98
N LEU A 56 31.05 -33.09 -11.10
CA LEU A 56 31.28 -32.01 -12.10
C LEU A 56 30.06 -31.05 -12.12
N LYS A 57 30.09 -29.93 -11.38
CA LYS A 57 30.40 -28.54 -11.80
C LYS A 57 29.66 -28.01 -13.03
N GLY A 58 28.83 -26.98 -12.82
CA GLY A 58 28.52 -25.96 -13.82
C GLY A 58 27.33 -25.06 -13.50
N ALA A 59 27.55 -23.91 -12.83
CA ALA A 59 26.86 -22.63 -13.10
C ALA A 59 27.41 -21.51 -12.22
N ARG A 60 27.84 -20.41 -12.87
CA ARG A 60 28.32 -19.15 -12.28
C ARG A 60 27.16 -18.27 -11.77
N LYS A 61 27.46 -17.47 -10.75
CA LYS A 61 26.78 -16.21 -10.36
C LYS A 61 27.86 -15.14 -10.05
N PRO A 62 27.52 -13.85 -9.87
CA PRO A 62 28.06 -12.75 -10.66
C PRO A 62 29.10 -11.84 -9.97
N ASN A 63 29.79 -11.09 -10.83
CA ASN A 63 30.61 -9.88 -10.77
C ASN A 63 31.16 -9.25 -9.46
N SER A 64 32.44 -8.86 -9.62
CA SER A 64 33.13 -7.61 -9.25
C SER A 64 33.50 -7.34 -7.79
N ILE A 65 34.79 -7.50 -7.49
CA ILE A 65 35.62 -6.50 -6.79
C ILE A 65 37.01 -6.54 -7.44
N SER A 66 37.53 -5.38 -7.85
CA SER A 66 38.88 -5.17 -8.36
C SER A 66 39.60 -4.17 -7.47
N THR A 67 40.77 -4.52 -6.94
CA THR A 67 41.92 -3.66 -6.61
C THR A 67 43.12 -4.56 -6.22
N PRO A 68 44.35 -4.03 -6.10
CA PRO A 68 45.33 -3.78 -7.16
C PRO A 68 46.54 -4.74 -7.06
N ASN A 69 47.44 -4.66 -8.04
CA ASN A 69 48.69 -5.42 -8.16
C ASN A 69 49.45 -5.62 -6.83
N ASP A 70 49.69 -6.89 -6.49
CA ASP A 70 51.04 -7.37 -6.18
C ASP A 70 51.16 -8.82 -6.67
N MET A 71 52.16 -9.05 -7.52
CA MET A 71 52.51 -10.36 -8.03
C MET A 71 53.18 -11.15 -6.93
N GLU A 72 52.60 -12.27 -6.48
CA GLU A 72 53.37 -13.42 -5.99
C GLU A 72 52.49 -14.67 -5.75
N SER A 73 52.90 -15.78 -6.38
CA SER A 73 52.54 -17.19 -6.16
C SER A 73 51.06 -17.63 -6.12
N GLU A 74 50.68 -18.43 -7.11
CA GLU A 74 49.54 -19.35 -7.00
C GLU A 74 49.81 -20.38 -5.88
N GLU A 75 49.31 -20.11 -4.68
CA GLU A 75 49.07 -21.14 -3.66
C GLU A 75 47.57 -21.44 -3.58
N ASP A 76 47.21 -22.70 -3.87
CA ASP A 76 45.86 -23.24 -3.79
C ASP A 76 45.22 -22.96 -2.41
N PHE A 77 44.31 -21.99 -2.32
CA PHE A 77 43.50 -21.76 -1.13
C PHE A 77 42.48 -22.90 -0.96
N GLN A 78 42.81 -23.89 -0.12
CA GLN A 78 41.81 -24.84 0.38
C GLN A 78 41.00 -24.19 1.52
N PRO A 79 39.66 -24.14 1.44
CA PRO A 79 38.85 -23.66 2.54
C PRO A 79 38.96 -24.62 3.72
N ARG A 80 39.65 -24.20 4.79
CA ARG A 80 39.73 -24.93 6.04
C ARG A 80 38.44 -24.67 6.83
N ILE A 81 37.52 -25.63 6.82
CA ILE A 81 36.34 -25.60 7.70
C ILE A 81 36.85 -25.66 9.14
N VAL A 82 36.75 -24.54 9.86
CA VAL A 82 37.01 -24.52 11.30
C VAL A 82 35.76 -25.08 11.98
N PRO A 83 35.80 -26.25 12.63
CA PRO A 83 34.66 -26.75 13.35
C PRO A 83 34.33 -25.79 14.49
N TYR A 84 33.11 -25.26 14.49
CA TYR A 84 32.60 -24.40 15.54
C TYR A 84 32.58 -25.19 16.85
N LYS A 85 33.51 -24.90 17.76
CA LYS A 85 33.42 -25.39 19.14
C LYS A 85 32.35 -24.57 19.85
N ASN A 86 31.19 -25.18 20.08
CA ASN A 86 30.20 -24.65 21.02
C ASN A 86 30.90 -24.44 22.37
N LYS A 87 31.08 -23.18 22.76
CA LYS A 87 31.28 -22.87 24.17
C LYS A 87 29.93 -23.08 24.83
N ASP A 88 29.79 -24.19 25.55
CA ASP A 88 28.72 -24.39 26.51
C ASP A 88 28.82 -23.29 27.58
N GLN A 89 28.14 -22.17 27.33
CA GLN A 89 27.70 -21.26 28.36
C GLN A 89 26.20 -21.09 28.16
N GLN A 90 25.45 -21.73 29.05
CA GLN A 90 24.04 -21.49 29.28
C GLN A 90 23.84 -20.01 29.69
N SER A 91 23.83 -19.10 28.72
CA SER A 91 23.09 -17.85 28.90
C SER A 91 21.64 -18.16 28.51
N THR A 92 20.71 -17.81 29.39
CA THR A 92 19.27 -17.80 29.10
C THR A 92 19.05 -17.23 27.69
N PRO A 93 18.18 -17.84 26.87
CA PRO A 93 17.96 -17.33 25.52
C PRO A 93 17.39 -15.92 25.66
N LYS A 94 18.23 -14.90 25.43
CA LYS A 94 17.74 -13.56 25.17
C LYS A 94 16.84 -13.72 23.96
N LYS A 95 15.54 -13.43 24.13
CA LYS A 95 14.60 -13.33 23.02
C LYS A 95 15.30 -12.54 21.93
N VAL A 96 15.60 -13.20 20.81
CA VAL A 96 16.09 -12.53 19.62
C VAL A 96 14.93 -11.66 19.18
N PHE A 97 15.00 -10.37 19.50
CA PHE A 97 14.13 -9.37 18.91
C PHE A 97 14.56 -9.30 17.44
N ARG A 98 13.91 -10.10 16.60
CA ARG A 98 14.02 -9.96 15.15
C ARG A 98 13.47 -8.59 14.82
N ALA A 99 14.31 -7.69 14.30
CA ALA A 99 13.79 -6.40 13.87
C ALA A 99 12.91 -6.67 12.63
N ARG A 100 11.67 -6.18 12.64
CA ARG A 100 10.67 -6.54 11.62
C ARG A 100 10.99 -5.96 10.23
N TYR A 101 11.96 -5.05 10.12
CA TYR A 101 12.40 -4.44 8.87
C TYR A 101 13.86 -4.78 8.54
N ILE A 102 14.09 -5.16 7.28
CA ILE A 102 15.41 -5.54 6.74
C ILE A 102 16.44 -4.42 6.92
N SER A 103 16.02 -3.16 6.77
CA SER A 103 16.89 -1.98 6.91
C SER A 103 17.52 -1.87 8.30
N THR A 104 16.75 -2.15 9.35
CA THR A 104 17.22 -2.08 10.73
C THR A 104 18.12 -3.27 11.10
N GLU A 105 17.85 -4.48 10.58
CA GLU A 105 18.74 -5.64 10.78
C GLU A 105 20.09 -5.48 10.07
N LEU A 106 20.09 -4.83 8.91
CA LEU A 106 21.29 -4.56 8.13
C LEU A 106 22.04 -3.29 8.57
N GLY A 107 21.47 -2.51 9.50
CA GLY A 107 22.04 -1.22 9.90
C GLY A 107 22.14 -0.24 8.74
N MET A 108 21.21 -0.32 7.78
CA MET A 108 21.18 0.58 6.62
C MET A 108 20.87 2.00 7.10
N ARG A 109 21.79 2.91 6.81
CA ARG A 109 21.65 4.35 7.06
C ARG A 109 20.84 5.00 5.95
N GLU A 110 20.19 6.09 6.31
CA GLU A 110 19.59 6.97 5.33
C GLU A 110 20.68 7.81 4.67
N ARG A 111 20.48 8.19 3.40
CA ARG A 111 21.56 8.82 2.64
C ARG A 111 21.74 10.30 2.95
N LEU A 112 20.65 11.04 3.21
CA LEU A 112 20.68 12.51 3.24
C LEU A 112 19.84 13.08 4.39
N PHE A 113 20.50 13.89 5.22
CA PHE A 113 19.88 14.77 6.20
C PHE A 113 19.83 16.20 5.67
N VAL A 114 18.70 16.91 5.82
CA VAL A 114 18.59 18.32 5.41
C VAL A 114 18.32 19.25 6.59
N GLY A 115 19.24 20.19 6.81
CA GLY A 115 19.14 21.25 7.81
C GLY A 115 18.92 22.62 7.18
N ILE A 116 17.77 23.22 7.42
CA ILE A 116 17.45 24.58 6.94
C ILE A 116 17.64 25.59 8.07
N LEU A 117 18.52 26.57 7.87
CA LEU A 117 18.75 27.66 8.81
C LEU A 117 17.75 28.79 8.55
N THR A 118 17.03 29.20 9.59
CA THR A 118 15.96 30.19 9.47
C THR A 118 15.86 31.08 10.71
N SER A 119 15.26 32.26 10.52
CA SER A 119 15.11 33.26 11.57
C SER A 119 13.70 33.33 12.12
N LYS A 120 13.54 33.99 13.28
CA LYS A 120 12.21 34.27 13.87
C LYS A 120 11.25 34.95 12.88
N ASN A 121 11.78 35.85 12.06
CA ASN A 121 11.00 36.71 11.16
C ASN A 121 10.61 36.01 9.87
N THR A 122 11.44 35.06 9.42
CA THR A 122 11.29 34.37 8.13
C THR A 122 10.71 32.95 8.27
N MET A 123 10.73 32.37 9.48
CA MET A 123 10.18 31.03 9.76
C MET A 123 8.73 30.86 9.27
N ASN A 124 7.86 31.80 9.62
CA ASN A 124 6.42 31.71 9.32
C ASN A 124 6.07 32.06 7.86
N THR A 125 7.05 32.53 7.08
CA THR A 125 6.87 32.95 5.69
C THR A 125 7.75 32.10 4.76
N MET A 126 9.05 32.39 4.71
CA MET A 126 10.03 31.66 3.89
C MET A 126 10.21 30.22 4.35
N GLY A 127 10.33 29.98 5.67
CA GLY A 127 10.49 28.63 6.21
C GLY A 127 9.33 27.70 5.85
N VAL A 128 8.09 28.23 5.87
CA VAL A 128 6.90 27.49 5.41
C VAL A 128 6.95 27.22 3.91
N ALA A 129 7.41 28.18 3.11
CA ALA A 129 7.53 28.02 1.66
C ALA A 129 8.55 26.94 1.31
N VAL A 130 9.74 26.98 1.92
CA VAL A 130 10.77 25.94 1.78
C VAL A 130 10.19 24.58 2.19
N ASN A 131 9.53 24.48 3.36
CA ASN A 131 8.96 23.21 3.80
C ASN A 131 8.00 22.62 2.77
N ARG A 132 7.09 23.43 2.21
CA ARG A 132 6.13 22.94 1.21
C ARG A 132 6.76 22.52 -0.12
N THR A 133 7.93 23.05 -0.48
CA THR A 133 8.61 22.69 -1.73
C THR A 133 9.52 21.48 -1.59
N ILE A 134 10.19 21.30 -0.44
CA ILE A 134 11.20 20.21 -0.29
C ILE A 134 10.76 19.02 0.56
N SER A 135 9.82 19.19 1.52
CA SER A 135 9.50 18.14 2.50
C SER A 135 8.80 16.91 1.91
N HIS A 136 8.15 17.05 0.75
CA HIS A 136 7.49 15.94 0.07
C HIS A 136 8.46 15.06 -0.74
N HIS A 137 9.67 15.55 -1.02
CA HIS A 137 10.68 14.88 -1.84
C HIS A 137 11.83 14.28 -1.01
N LEU A 138 12.03 14.79 0.20
CA LEU A 138 13.11 14.45 1.11
C LEU A 138 12.56 13.83 2.40
N ASP A 139 13.23 12.78 2.88
CA ASP A 139 12.77 11.98 4.00
C ASP A 139 12.85 12.76 5.33
N THR A 140 13.95 13.49 5.55
CA THR A 140 14.20 14.24 6.79
C THR A 140 14.64 15.68 6.53
N VAL A 141 13.76 16.62 6.89
CA VAL A 141 13.99 18.07 6.80
C VAL A 141 13.77 18.70 8.17
N ILE A 142 14.81 19.33 8.73
CA ILE A 142 14.77 19.99 10.04
C ILE A 142 15.11 21.47 9.89
N PHE A 143 14.29 22.32 10.50
CA PHE A 143 14.46 23.76 10.52
C PHE A 143 15.12 24.20 11.83
N PHE A 144 16.21 24.95 11.72
CA PHE A 144 17.00 25.40 12.86
C PHE A 144 16.86 26.91 13.05
N THR A 145 16.51 27.32 14.27
CA THR A 145 16.32 28.74 14.60
C THR A 145 16.91 29.13 15.95
N GLY A 146 17.39 30.36 16.01
CA GLY A 146 17.97 30.92 17.23
C GLY A 146 16.95 31.13 18.34
N THR A 147 15.72 31.56 18.02
CA THR A 147 14.73 31.93 19.05
C THR A 147 13.68 30.85 19.27
N ARG A 148 13.32 30.61 20.54
CA ARG A 148 12.15 29.78 20.87
C ARG A 148 10.86 30.46 20.40
N ASN A 149 10.21 29.89 19.39
CA ASN A 149 8.91 30.33 18.93
C ASN A 149 7.79 29.60 19.69
N ARG A 150 6.78 30.35 20.17
CA ARG A 150 5.63 29.79 20.92
C ARG A 150 4.62 29.07 20.02
N LYS A 151 4.67 29.28 18.71
CA LYS A 151 3.81 28.66 17.70
C LYS A 151 4.68 28.24 16.53
N VAL A 152 4.87 26.94 16.38
CA VAL A 152 5.55 26.33 15.23
C VAL A 152 4.48 26.03 14.17
N PRO A 153 4.71 26.33 12.88
CA PRO A 153 3.77 25.97 11.83
C PRO A 153 3.50 24.45 11.80
N HIS A 154 2.26 24.06 11.50
CA HIS A 154 1.87 22.65 11.46
C HIS A 154 2.68 21.88 10.39
N GLY A 155 3.16 20.68 10.75
CA GLY A 155 3.91 19.81 9.84
C GLY A 155 5.38 20.17 9.65
N MET A 156 5.95 21.07 10.48
CA MET A 156 7.38 21.40 10.47
C MET A 156 8.09 20.89 11.73
N PHE A 157 9.25 20.26 11.54
CA PHE A 157 10.16 19.94 12.64
C PHE A 157 11.13 21.10 12.85
N VAL A 158 10.91 21.87 13.92
CA VAL A 158 11.71 23.06 14.24
C VAL A 158 12.49 22.84 15.54
N VAL A 159 13.81 23.04 15.47
CA VAL A 159 14.72 23.00 16.62
C VAL A 159 15.13 24.44 16.96
N SER A 160 14.93 24.83 18.22
CA SER A 160 15.25 26.18 18.70
C SER A 160 16.40 26.16 19.71
N HIS A 161 17.53 26.80 19.38
CA HIS A 161 18.75 26.77 20.20
C HIS A 161 18.79 27.82 21.32
N GLY A 162 17.95 28.85 21.27
CA GLY A 162 17.80 29.86 22.33
C GLY A 162 18.78 31.04 22.26
N ASP A 163 19.48 31.25 21.14
CA ASP A 163 20.39 32.37 20.90
C ASP A 163 20.17 32.97 19.50
N GLU A 164 20.00 34.29 19.41
CA GLU A 164 19.74 35.01 18.15
C GLU A 164 20.99 35.20 17.27
N ARG A 165 22.20 35.01 17.81
CA ARG A 165 23.44 35.21 17.08
C ARG A 165 23.61 34.14 16.00
N LEU A 166 23.76 34.55 14.74
CA LEU A 166 23.80 33.63 13.58
C LEU A 166 24.88 32.54 13.70
N ILE A 167 26.08 32.91 14.15
CA ILE A 167 27.20 31.98 14.35
C ILE A 167 26.90 31.00 15.49
N TRP A 168 26.26 31.46 16.57
CA TRP A 168 25.86 30.59 17.67
C TRP A 168 24.78 29.60 17.24
N ASN A 169 23.82 30.06 16.44
CA ASN A 169 22.80 29.21 15.86
C ASN A 169 23.42 28.12 14.98
N MET A 170 24.39 28.46 14.12
CA MET A 170 25.13 27.49 13.30
C MET A 170 25.92 26.49 14.18
N PHE A 171 26.68 26.98 15.16
CA PHE A 171 27.43 26.11 16.08
C PHE A 171 26.52 25.10 16.80
N GLN A 172 25.40 25.56 17.35
CA GLN A 172 24.45 24.69 18.04
C GLN A 172 23.74 23.72 17.07
N THR A 173 23.53 24.14 15.82
CA THR A 173 22.97 23.28 14.76
C THR A 173 23.90 22.11 14.47
N ILE A 174 25.18 22.39 14.19
CA ILE A 174 26.18 21.35 13.92
C ILE A 174 26.36 20.41 15.12
N ARG A 175 26.39 20.96 16.34
CA ARG A 175 26.46 20.16 17.56
C ARG A 175 25.24 19.25 17.73
N TYR A 176 24.03 19.81 17.56
CA TYR A 176 22.79 19.06 17.72
C TYR A 176 22.70 17.90 16.73
N ILE A 177 23.08 18.14 15.47
CA ILE A 177 23.12 17.10 14.43
C ILE A 177 24.17 16.04 14.77
N SER A 178 25.35 16.45 15.23
CA SER A 178 26.41 15.54 15.66
C SER A 178 25.96 14.63 16.81
N ASP A 179 25.14 15.13 17.73
CA ASP A 179 24.69 14.39 18.90
C ASP A 179 23.49 13.47 18.60
N HIS A 180 22.58 13.85 17.68
CA HIS A 180 21.31 13.15 17.46
C HIS A 180 21.24 12.35 16.15
N TYR A 181 21.86 12.82 15.07
CA TYR A 181 21.64 12.30 13.71
C TYR A 181 22.91 11.76 13.03
N ILE A 182 24.09 11.97 13.60
CA ILE A 182 25.37 11.60 12.96
C ILE A 182 25.49 10.12 12.61
N ASN A 183 24.81 9.23 13.32
CA ASN A 183 24.90 7.78 13.12
C ASN A 183 23.82 7.23 12.17
N GLU A 184 22.82 8.05 11.85
CA GLU A 184 21.67 7.66 11.04
C GLU A 184 21.84 8.04 9.56
N TYR A 185 22.64 9.08 9.26
CA TYR A 185 22.79 9.64 7.92
C TYR A 185 24.24 9.68 7.44
N ASP A 186 24.45 9.47 6.14
CA ASP A 186 25.78 9.54 5.51
C ASP A 186 26.16 10.95 5.02
N TRP A 187 25.17 11.75 4.59
CA TRP A 187 25.37 13.10 4.06
C TRP A 187 24.49 14.13 4.75
N PHE A 188 25.02 15.34 4.93
CA PHE A 188 24.33 16.45 5.59
C PHE A 188 24.32 17.66 4.66
N TYR A 189 23.13 18.05 4.22
CA TYR A 189 22.92 19.23 3.39
C TYR A 189 22.40 20.39 4.25
N PHE A 190 23.06 21.53 4.13
CA PHE A 190 22.71 22.76 4.84
C PHE A 190 22.33 23.84 3.84
N ALA A 191 21.22 24.53 4.08
CA ALA A 191 20.79 25.66 3.28
C ALA A 191 20.12 26.73 4.14
N GLN A 192 20.00 27.93 3.59
CA GLN A 192 19.27 29.04 4.21
C GLN A 192 17.83 29.08 3.69
N ASP A 193 16.94 29.76 4.42
CA ASP A 193 15.53 29.88 4.05
C ASP A 193 15.26 30.81 2.85
N ASP A 194 16.28 31.54 2.37
CA ASP A 194 16.27 32.33 1.14
C ASP A 194 16.86 31.56 -0.07
N THR A 195 17.09 30.26 0.07
CA THR A 195 17.62 29.38 -0.98
C THR A 195 16.51 28.49 -1.54
N TYR A 196 16.25 28.55 -2.87
CA TYR A 196 15.44 27.52 -3.52
C TYR A 196 16.32 26.30 -3.80
N THR A 197 15.88 25.12 -3.38
CA THR A 197 16.55 23.85 -3.63
C THR A 197 15.64 22.94 -4.44
N GLU A 198 16.16 22.41 -5.56
CA GLU A 198 15.52 21.32 -6.27
C GLU A 198 15.89 20.00 -5.59
N ALA A 199 14.89 19.38 -4.94
CA ALA A 199 15.09 18.29 -4.00
C ALA A 199 15.52 16.98 -4.68
N ASP A 200 14.94 16.67 -5.84
CA ASP A 200 15.18 15.40 -6.52
C ASP A 200 16.61 15.34 -7.11
N ARG A 201 17.12 16.48 -7.58
CA ARG A 201 18.50 16.64 -8.07
C ARG A 201 19.51 16.55 -6.94
N ILE A 202 19.27 17.15 -5.78
CA ILE A 202 20.16 17.01 -4.62
C ILE A 202 20.19 15.54 -4.16
N LYS A 203 19.02 14.88 -4.11
CA LYS A 203 18.92 13.45 -3.79
C LYS A 203 19.70 12.60 -4.80
N THR A 204 19.58 12.91 -6.09
CA THR A 204 20.32 12.23 -7.17
C THR A 204 21.82 12.46 -7.08
N LEU A 205 22.26 13.69 -6.79
CA LEU A 205 23.66 14.03 -6.60
C LEU A 205 24.26 13.19 -5.46
N VAL A 206 23.61 13.21 -4.29
CA VAL A 206 24.06 12.47 -3.09
C VAL A 206 24.02 10.95 -3.32
N ALA A 207 23.10 10.45 -4.14
CA ALA A 207 23.04 9.03 -4.48
C ALA A 207 24.28 8.52 -5.25
N HIS A 208 24.98 9.41 -5.98
CA HIS A 208 26.18 9.07 -6.74
C HIS A 208 27.48 9.35 -5.97
N LEU A 209 27.43 10.01 -4.81
CA LEU A 209 28.61 10.30 -4.00
C LEU A 209 29.08 9.10 -3.17
N SER A 210 30.39 8.90 -3.13
CA SER A 210 31.06 7.85 -2.36
C SER A 210 31.04 8.13 -0.84
N MET A 211 30.44 7.23 -0.05
CA MET A 211 30.20 7.42 1.40
C MET A 211 31.47 7.54 2.28
N ASP A 212 32.59 6.95 1.86
CA ASP A 212 33.81 6.85 2.67
C ASP A 212 34.76 8.05 2.55
N ARG A 213 34.34 9.13 1.89
CA ARG A 213 35.20 10.29 1.59
C ARG A 213 34.91 11.49 2.48
N GLU A 214 35.95 12.27 2.76
CA GLU A 214 35.83 13.63 3.31
C GLU A 214 35.50 14.57 2.17
N LEU A 215 34.29 15.13 2.20
CA LEU A 215 33.82 16.01 1.16
C LEU A 215 33.07 17.19 1.78
N TYR A 216 33.43 18.37 1.31
CA TYR A 216 32.76 19.63 1.56
C TYR A 216 32.45 20.28 0.21
N MET A 217 31.20 20.17 -0.24
CA MET A 217 30.80 20.50 -1.62
C MET A 217 29.73 21.58 -1.64
N GLY A 218 29.90 22.60 -2.49
CA GLY A 218 28.98 23.73 -2.59
C GLY A 218 29.51 24.79 -3.56
N SER A 219 29.13 26.05 -3.38
CA SER A 219 29.71 27.17 -4.13
C SER A 219 30.95 27.74 -3.41
N PRO A 220 32.18 27.58 -3.94
CA PRO A 220 33.40 27.97 -3.25
C PRO A 220 33.67 29.47 -3.33
N GLU A 221 33.85 30.11 -2.18
CA GLU A 221 34.23 31.53 -2.04
C GLU A 221 35.53 31.72 -1.25
N GLU A 222 36.18 32.87 -1.46
CA GLU A 222 37.40 33.28 -0.75
C GLU A 222 37.07 34.00 0.57
N PHE A 223 37.89 33.79 1.60
CA PHE A 223 37.72 34.41 2.91
C PHE A 223 37.83 35.95 2.86
N ILE A 224 36.97 36.62 3.61
CA ILE A 224 36.95 38.08 3.70
C ILE A 224 38.20 38.52 4.46
N GLY A 225 39.06 39.29 3.79
CA GLY A 225 40.32 39.79 4.37
C GLY A 225 41.58 39.06 3.89
N GLY A 226 41.48 38.01 3.08
CA GLY A 226 42.57 37.48 2.24
C GLY A 226 43.78 36.86 2.96
N GLU A 227 43.79 36.78 4.29
CA GLU A 227 44.93 36.25 5.07
C GLU A 227 44.94 34.72 5.20
N MET A 228 43.83 34.04 4.88
CA MET A 228 43.69 32.59 5.03
C MET A 228 43.75 31.87 3.68
N GLU A 229 44.60 30.85 3.58
CA GLU A 229 44.66 29.97 2.42
C GLU A 229 43.48 28.96 2.48
N GLY A 230 42.59 29.01 1.49
CA GLY A 230 41.49 28.06 1.33
C GLY A 230 40.20 28.69 0.83
N LYS A 231 39.19 27.86 0.55
CA LYS A 231 37.85 28.31 0.10
C LYS A 231 36.76 27.69 0.97
N TYR A 232 35.80 28.50 1.40
CA TYR A 232 34.61 28.05 2.13
C TYR A 232 33.42 27.90 1.18
N CYS A 233 32.41 27.10 1.56
CA CYS A 233 31.18 27.01 0.77
C CYS A 233 30.21 28.11 1.21
N TYR A 234 29.80 28.95 0.27
CA TYR A 234 28.82 30.00 0.51
C TYR A 234 27.46 29.42 0.93
N GLY A 235 26.97 29.84 2.09
CA GLY A 235 25.77 29.26 2.69
C GLY A 235 24.48 29.54 1.91
N GLY A 236 24.43 30.64 1.15
CA GLY A 236 23.25 31.02 0.39
C GLY A 236 22.95 30.10 -0.80
N PHE A 237 23.92 29.36 -1.33
CA PHE A 237 23.65 28.35 -2.37
C PHE A 237 23.46 26.94 -1.80
N GLY A 238 23.46 26.80 -0.48
CA GLY A 238 23.52 25.52 0.21
C GLY A 238 24.84 24.77 -0.01
N TYR A 239 25.13 23.80 0.86
CA TYR A 239 26.32 22.97 0.76
C TYR A 239 26.12 21.60 1.43
N ILE A 240 26.89 20.62 0.97
CA ILE A 240 26.89 19.23 1.42
C ILE A 240 28.16 18.96 2.21
N VAL A 241 28.01 18.30 3.36
CA VAL A 241 29.09 17.89 4.26
C VAL A 241 29.00 16.38 4.47
N SER A 242 30.12 15.67 4.33
CA SER A 242 30.14 14.24 4.61
C SER A 242 30.14 13.94 6.12
N ARG A 243 29.54 12.81 6.51
CA ARG A 243 29.55 12.34 7.90
C ARG A 243 30.95 12.26 8.49
N THR A 244 31.91 11.72 7.72
CA THR A 244 33.31 11.57 8.15
C THR A 244 33.93 12.91 8.50
N LEU A 245 33.61 13.96 7.74
CA LEU A 245 34.08 15.31 7.98
C LEU A 245 33.49 15.90 9.28
N LEU A 246 32.18 15.74 9.50
CA LEU A 246 31.53 16.18 10.74
C LEU A 246 32.05 15.46 11.99
N LEU A 247 32.32 14.16 11.90
CA LEU A 247 32.90 13.38 13.00
C LEU A 247 34.31 13.85 13.38
N ARG A 248 35.13 14.21 12.38
CA ARG A 248 36.46 14.80 12.64
C ARG A 248 36.37 16.19 13.24
N LEU A 249 35.37 16.97 12.84
CA LEU A 249 35.14 18.32 13.34
C LEU A 249 34.62 18.35 14.77
N GLN A 250 33.79 17.37 15.17
CA GLN A 250 33.10 17.28 16.45
C GLN A 250 33.97 17.63 17.69
N PRO A 251 35.17 17.04 17.89
CA PRO A 251 36.01 17.36 19.05
C PRO A 251 36.53 18.81 19.08
N PHE A 252 36.58 19.50 17.94
CA PHE A 252 37.16 20.84 17.81
C PHE A 252 36.11 21.97 17.74
N LEU A 253 34.82 21.64 17.67
CA LEU A 253 33.75 22.65 17.57
C LEU A 253 33.79 23.69 18.69
N GLU A 254 34.10 23.29 19.92
CA GLU A 254 34.23 24.20 21.07
C GLU A 254 35.41 25.18 20.92
N ASN A 255 36.50 24.75 20.27
CA ASN A 255 37.65 25.62 19.98
C ASN A 255 37.27 26.64 18.90
N CYS A 256 36.64 26.20 17.81
CA CYS A 256 36.14 27.09 16.75
C CYS A 256 35.15 28.14 17.26
N ARG A 257 34.39 27.81 18.30
CA ARG A 257 33.44 28.74 18.94
C ARG A 257 34.14 29.85 19.72
N ASN A 258 35.31 29.58 20.28
CA ASN A 258 36.05 30.57 21.06
C ASN A 258 36.90 31.50 20.16
N ASP A 259 37.12 31.12 18.91
CA ASP A 259 37.91 31.85 17.90
C ASP A 259 37.02 32.39 16.75
N ILE A 260 36.05 33.23 17.11
CA ILE A 260 35.14 33.83 16.12
C ILE A 260 35.81 35.05 15.48
N LEU A 261 36.35 34.84 14.28
CA LEU A 261 37.02 35.88 13.48
C LEU A 261 36.15 36.42 12.33
N SER A 262 35.08 35.72 11.94
CA SER A 262 34.15 36.14 10.87
C SER A 262 32.82 36.62 11.45
N ALA A 263 32.13 37.50 10.71
CA ALA A 263 30.75 37.92 10.98
C ALA A 263 29.70 36.98 10.35
N ARG A 264 30.10 36.13 9.38
CA ARG A 264 29.19 35.25 8.65
C ARG A 264 29.25 33.80 9.17
N PRO A 265 28.11 33.12 9.31
CA PRO A 265 28.08 31.75 9.86
C PRO A 265 28.66 30.69 8.92
N ASP A 266 28.55 30.87 7.61
CA ASP A 266 29.12 30.00 6.57
C ASP A 266 30.65 30.09 6.53
N GLU A 267 31.19 31.31 6.55
CA GLU A 267 32.63 31.55 6.62
C GLU A 267 33.24 31.04 7.95
N TRP A 268 32.54 31.22 9.08
CA TRP A 268 32.96 30.64 10.37
C TRP A 268 33.08 29.12 10.31
N LEU A 269 32.07 28.42 9.76
CA LEU A 269 32.10 26.97 9.63
C LEU A 269 33.19 26.52 8.67
N GLY A 270 33.34 27.21 7.54
CA GLY A 270 34.39 26.91 6.55
C GLY A 270 35.80 27.04 7.12
N ARG A 271 36.08 28.11 7.88
CA ARG A 271 37.36 28.27 8.59
C ARG A 271 37.60 27.12 9.56
N CYS A 272 36.60 26.80 10.38
CA CYS A 272 36.68 25.67 11.32
C CYS A 272 36.95 24.32 10.62
N ILE A 273 36.32 24.07 9.47
CA ILE A 273 36.58 22.85 8.69
C ILE A 273 38.02 22.85 8.18
N ILE A 274 38.49 23.93 7.57
CA ILE A 274 39.83 23.99 6.98
C ILE A 274 40.92 23.89 8.06
N ASP A 275 40.80 24.62 9.16
CA ASP A 275 41.82 24.67 10.21
C ASP A 275 42.06 23.31 10.88
N TYR A 276 41.00 22.50 11.06
CA TYR A 276 41.08 21.24 11.79
C TYR A 276 41.07 19.99 10.91
N THR A 277 40.65 20.09 9.64
CA THR A 277 40.53 18.94 8.74
C THR A 277 41.26 19.10 7.41
N ASN A 278 41.79 20.29 7.10
CA ASN A 278 42.46 20.63 5.84
C ASN A 278 41.60 20.34 4.58
N THR A 279 40.28 20.40 4.72
CA THR A 279 39.33 20.14 3.63
C THR A 279 38.77 21.47 3.10
N ASN A 280 38.98 21.74 1.81
CA ASN A 280 38.47 22.93 1.14
C ASN A 280 37.10 22.69 0.51
N CYS A 281 36.31 23.76 0.34
CA CYS A 281 35.09 23.70 -0.45
C CYS A 281 35.40 23.44 -1.92
N VAL A 282 34.68 22.48 -2.51
CA VAL A 282 34.78 22.15 -3.94
C VAL A 282 33.43 22.31 -4.65
N SER A 283 33.45 22.79 -5.89
CA SER A 283 32.26 22.82 -6.77
C SER A 283 32.13 21.58 -7.65
N GLU A 284 33.15 20.73 -7.71
CA GLU A 284 33.18 19.52 -8.53
C GLU A 284 33.91 18.40 -7.80
N PHE A 285 33.34 17.19 -7.85
CA PHE A 285 33.92 15.98 -7.27
C PHE A 285 33.49 14.75 -8.08
N GLU A 286 34.44 13.89 -8.48
CA GLU A 286 34.16 12.66 -9.25
C GLU A 286 33.27 12.90 -10.50
N GLU A 287 33.56 13.94 -11.28
CA GLU A 287 32.79 14.39 -12.47
C GLU A 287 31.38 14.92 -12.17
N LEU A 288 30.98 14.99 -10.90
CA LEU A 288 29.72 15.59 -10.47
C LEU A 288 29.94 17.07 -10.13
N GLN A 289 29.14 17.94 -10.74
CA GLN A 289 29.22 19.39 -10.54
C GLN A 289 28.08 19.92 -9.66
N TYR A 290 28.41 20.83 -8.74
CA TYR A 290 27.45 21.57 -7.93
C TYR A 290 26.97 22.80 -8.71
N HIS A 291 25.95 22.61 -9.55
CA HIS A 291 25.34 23.71 -10.30
C HIS A 291 24.50 24.60 -9.39
N HIS A 292 24.84 25.87 -9.32
CA HIS A 292 24.09 26.90 -8.60
C HIS A 292 23.75 28.05 -9.57
N TYR A 293 22.70 28.80 -9.26
CA TYR A 293 22.30 29.96 -10.06
C TYR A 293 22.06 31.19 -9.19
N GLU A 294 22.75 32.28 -9.51
CA GLU A 294 22.54 33.56 -8.87
C GLU A 294 21.36 34.30 -9.52
N LEU A 295 20.29 34.53 -8.76
CA LEU A 295 19.08 35.14 -9.26
C LEU A 295 19.20 36.67 -9.26
N GLY A 296 19.07 37.28 -10.44
CA GLY A 296 19.10 38.74 -10.57
C GLY A 296 17.91 39.43 -9.86
N LYS A 297 18.13 40.62 -9.30
CA LYS A 297 17.07 41.41 -8.65
C LYS A 297 15.92 41.68 -9.64
N ASN A 298 14.69 41.30 -9.29
CA ASN A 298 13.46 41.40 -10.11
C ASN A 298 13.44 40.55 -11.40
N SER A 299 14.22 39.47 -11.46
CA SER A 299 14.11 38.49 -12.55
C SER A 299 12.84 37.64 -12.41
N ASP A 300 12.19 37.38 -13.56
CA ASP A 300 11.04 36.48 -13.64
C ASP A 300 11.53 35.10 -14.13
N PRO A 301 11.53 34.06 -13.28
CA PRO A 301 12.09 32.77 -13.63
C PRO A 301 11.39 32.14 -14.85
N ALA A 302 10.13 32.46 -15.11
CA ALA A 302 9.40 31.96 -16.26
C ALA A 302 9.91 32.52 -17.61
N LYS A 303 10.58 33.68 -17.59
CA LYS A 303 11.14 34.32 -18.80
C LYS A 303 12.60 33.96 -19.01
N GLU A 304 13.24 33.39 -18.00
CA GLU A 304 14.64 33.07 -18.01
C GLU A 304 14.84 31.63 -18.53
N LYS A 305 15.39 31.53 -19.74
CA LYS A 305 15.69 30.25 -20.42
C LYS A 305 17.19 29.95 -20.42
N SER A 306 17.92 30.44 -19.44
CA SER A 306 19.36 30.19 -19.35
C SER A 306 19.59 28.70 -19.08
N GLU A 307 20.53 28.11 -19.82
CA GLU A 307 20.91 26.70 -19.63
C GLU A 307 21.48 26.45 -18.21
N GLN A 308 22.08 27.49 -17.63
CA GLN A 308 22.58 27.48 -16.24
C GLN A 308 21.45 27.34 -15.22
N LEU A 309 20.35 28.08 -15.37
CA LEU A 309 19.19 27.97 -14.49
C LEU A 309 18.53 26.59 -14.64
N GLN A 310 18.38 26.10 -15.88
CA GLN A 310 17.78 24.78 -16.12
C GLN A 310 18.57 23.64 -15.50
N LYS A 311 19.89 23.76 -15.35
CA LYS A 311 20.78 22.75 -14.74
C LYS A 311 21.05 22.98 -13.26
N ALA A 312 20.59 24.09 -12.68
CA ALA A 312 20.85 24.43 -11.28
C ALA A 312 20.24 23.41 -10.31
N LEU A 313 20.96 23.10 -9.24
CA LEU A 313 20.45 22.42 -8.05
C LEU A 313 19.85 23.42 -7.07
N THR A 314 20.48 24.60 -6.96
CA THR A 314 20.05 25.65 -6.03
C THR A 314 20.01 27.02 -6.70
N VAL A 315 19.09 27.86 -6.24
CA VAL A 315 18.90 29.23 -6.72
C VAL A 315 18.86 30.18 -5.53
N HIS A 316 19.67 31.23 -5.56
CA HIS A 316 19.79 32.24 -4.49
C HIS A 316 20.15 33.60 -5.08
N PRO A 317 19.71 34.74 -4.50
CA PRO A 317 18.80 34.87 -3.37
C PRO A 317 17.32 34.85 -3.80
N VAL A 318 16.48 34.19 -3.00
CA VAL A 318 15.01 34.25 -3.13
C VAL A 318 14.47 35.31 -2.17
N SER A 319 13.85 36.35 -2.71
CA SER A 319 13.46 37.52 -1.93
C SER A 319 12.14 37.36 -1.17
N ASP A 320 11.22 36.53 -1.69
CA ASP A 320 9.87 36.37 -1.13
C ASP A 320 9.29 34.97 -1.34
N PRO A 321 8.28 34.56 -0.54
CA PRO A 321 7.67 33.23 -0.65
C PRO A 321 6.99 32.96 -1.99
N GLU A 322 6.48 33.98 -2.68
CA GLU A 322 5.81 33.81 -3.97
C GLU A 322 6.83 33.45 -5.06
N GLN A 323 8.00 34.10 -5.03
CA GLN A 323 9.13 33.77 -5.89
C GLN A 323 9.60 32.33 -5.67
N MET A 324 9.63 31.84 -4.42
CA MET A 324 9.94 30.44 -4.09
C MET A 324 8.98 29.46 -4.79
N TYR A 325 7.66 29.69 -4.72
CA TYR A 325 6.68 28.83 -5.39
C TYR A 325 6.71 28.95 -6.92
N ARG A 326 6.99 30.14 -7.46
CA ARG A 326 7.15 30.33 -8.91
C ARG A 326 8.36 29.57 -9.45
N LEU A 327 9.49 29.61 -8.73
CA LEU A 327 10.66 28.78 -9.03
C LEU A 327 10.29 27.30 -8.96
N HIS A 328 9.61 26.88 -7.90
CA HIS A 328 9.18 25.48 -7.76
C HIS A 328 8.35 25.00 -8.94
N ARG A 329 7.33 25.78 -9.33
CA ARG A 329 6.50 25.49 -10.51
C ARG A 329 7.33 25.40 -11.79
N TYR A 330 8.29 26.31 -11.99
CA TYR A 330 9.13 26.31 -13.18
C TYR A 330 10.00 25.04 -13.27
N PHE A 331 10.66 24.65 -12.19
CA PHE A 331 11.48 23.42 -12.16
C PHE A 331 10.62 22.16 -12.28
N THR A 332 9.44 22.11 -11.65
CA THR A 332 8.55 20.95 -11.80
C THR A 332 7.99 20.82 -13.21
N GLU A 333 7.68 21.92 -13.90
CA GLU A 333 7.29 21.89 -15.32
C GLU A 333 8.43 21.33 -16.21
N ILE A 334 9.69 21.68 -15.92
CA ILE A 334 10.86 21.15 -16.64
C ILE A 334 11.05 19.64 -16.39
N GLU A 335 11.04 19.22 -15.13
CA GLU A 335 11.22 17.80 -14.78
C GLU A 335 10.06 16.94 -15.31
N LEU A 336 8.83 17.47 -15.29
CA LEU A 336 7.68 16.81 -15.89
C LEU A 336 7.86 16.60 -17.40
N GLN A 337 8.30 17.64 -18.12
CA GLN A 337 8.55 17.54 -19.56
C GLN A 337 9.67 16.54 -19.87
N LYS A 338 10.79 16.61 -19.11
CA LYS A 338 11.91 15.68 -19.25
C LYS A 338 11.47 14.23 -19.01
N THR A 339 10.65 14.00 -17.99
CA THR A 339 10.08 12.68 -17.69
C THR A 339 9.22 12.18 -18.84
N TYR A 340 8.36 13.01 -19.44
CA TYR A 340 7.58 12.62 -20.61
C TYR A 340 8.44 12.28 -21.83
N ASP A 341 9.51 13.05 -22.07
CA ASP A 341 10.44 12.81 -23.17
C ASP A 341 11.22 11.50 -22.96
N GLU A 342 11.67 11.23 -21.72
CA GLU A 342 12.31 9.97 -21.34
C GLU A 342 11.38 8.78 -21.49
N ILE A 343 10.11 8.90 -21.06
CA ILE A 343 9.08 7.87 -21.26
C ILE A 343 8.90 7.60 -22.75
N ALA A 344 8.76 8.63 -23.58
CA ALA A 344 8.58 8.48 -25.02
C ALA A 344 9.79 7.80 -25.69
N LYS A 345 11.01 8.17 -25.26
CA LYS A 345 12.26 7.56 -25.72
C LYS A 345 12.34 6.09 -25.33
N LEU A 346 12.09 5.76 -24.07
CA LEU A 346 12.08 4.38 -23.57
C LEU A 346 11.01 3.53 -24.27
N GLN A 347 9.81 4.06 -24.49
CA GLN A 347 8.77 3.36 -25.24
C GLN A 347 9.19 3.06 -26.69
N ALA A 348 9.86 4.00 -27.35
CA ALA A 348 10.39 3.81 -28.68
C ALA A 348 11.53 2.76 -28.70
N GLU A 349 12.42 2.79 -27.72
CA GLU A 349 13.50 1.81 -27.56
C GLU A 349 12.93 0.40 -27.34
N ILE A 350 11.96 0.23 -26.42
CA ILE A 350 11.28 -1.05 -26.18
C ILE A 350 10.64 -1.58 -27.47
N LYS A 351 9.98 -0.72 -28.24
CA LYS A 351 9.36 -1.09 -29.52
C LYS A 351 10.38 -1.47 -30.59
N ASN A 352 11.55 -0.83 -30.61
CA ASN A 352 12.61 -1.18 -31.56
C ASN A 352 13.27 -2.51 -31.19
N VAL A 353 13.48 -2.76 -29.89
CA VAL A 353 14.09 -4.00 -29.38
C VAL A 353 13.13 -5.18 -29.55
N SER A 354 11.81 -4.99 -29.45
CA SER A 354 10.86 -6.10 -29.59
C SER A 354 10.87 -6.75 -30.96
N VAL A 355 11.21 -6.02 -32.02
CA VAL A 355 11.32 -6.59 -33.39
C VAL A 355 12.38 -7.69 -33.46
N VAL A 356 13.43 -7.59 -32.65
CA VAL A 356 14.56 -8.53 -32.63
C VAL A 356 14.55 -9.47 -31.42
N ALA A 357 13.54 -9.35 -30.54
CA ALA A 357 13.39 -10.23 -29.39
C ALA A 357 13.03 -11.66 -29.82
N PHE A 358 13.32 -12.64 -28.97
CA PHE A 358 13.03 -14.06 -29.23
C PHE A 358 11.54 -14.32 -29.51
N GLU A 359 10.66 -13.61 -28.80
CA GLU A 359 9.20 -13.67 -29.00
C GLU A 359 8.69 -12.73 -30.11
N GLY A 360 9.62 -12.02 -30.78
CA GLY A 360 9.34 -10.98 -31.76
C GLY A 360 8.43 -9.88 -31.21
N ASN A 361 7.55 -9.35 -32.05
CA ASN A 361 6.59 -8.29 -31.67
C ASN A 361 5.65 -8.65 -30.51
N ARG A 362 5.58 -9.92 -30.08
CA ARG A 362 4.81 -10.33 -28.88
C ARG A 362 5.49 -9.91 -27.58
N SER A 363 6.80 -9.65 -27.60
CA SER A 363 7.54 -9.22 -26.41
C SER A 363 7.21 -7.77 -26.00
N ALA A 364 6.78 -6.92 -26.95
CA ALA A 364 6.29 -5.58 -26.63
C ALA A 364 4.79 -5.63 -26.36
N GLN A 365 4.45 -5.58 -25.08
CA GLN A 365 3.07 -5.43 -24.63
C GLN A 365 2.49 -4.10 -25.12
N TRP A 366 1.25 -4.12 -25.61
CA TRP A 366 0.54 -2.92 -26.05
C TRP A 366 -0.59 -2.59 -25.08
N PRO A 367 -0.61 -1.42 -24.41
CA PRO A 367 0.41 -0.36 -24.42
C PRO A 367 1.70 -0.71 -23.67
N VAL A 368 2.82 -0.08 -24.07
CA VAL A 368 4.14 -0.28 -23.44
C VAL A 368 4.12 0.28 -22.02
N GLY A 369 4.60 -0.50 -21.05
CA GLY A 369 4.61 -0.15 -19.62
C GLY A 369 3.34 -0.55 -18.87
N ILE A 370 2.39 -1.21 -19.53
CA ILE A 370 1.20 -1.80 -18.89
C ILE A 370 1.35 -3.32 -18.91
N ASN A 371 0.95 -3.98 -17.82
CA ASN A 371 0.94 -5.43 -17.69
C ASN A 371 0.27 -6.15 -18.88
N PRO A 372 0.64 -7.42 -19.18
CA PRO A 372 0.03 -8.18 -20.26
C PRO A 372 -1.45 -8.52 -19.97
N PRO A 373 -2.28 -8.76 -21.01
CA PRO A 373 -3.66 -9.23 -20.84
C PRO A 373 -3.73 -10.49 -19.97
N PHE A 374 -4.75 -10.58 -19.11
CA PHE A 374 -5.02 -11.80 -18.37
C PHE A 374 -5.29 -12.97 -19.32
N GLU A 375 -4.50 -14.03 -19.19
CA GLU A 375 -4.65 -15.26 -19.96
C GLU A 375 -5.40 -16.31 -19.14
N PRO A 376 -6.66 -16.64 -19.49
CA PRO A 376 -7.45 -17.62 -18.75
C PRO A 376 -6.88 -19.02 -18.94
N LYS A 377 -6.60 -19.74 -17.84
CA LYS A 377 -6.14 -21.15 -17.89
C LYS A 377 -7.30 -22.11 -18.12
N THR A 378 -8.48 -21.72 -17.64
CA THR A 378 -9.71 -22.51 -17.76
C THR A 378 -10.83 -21.70 -18.40
N ARG A 379 -11.82 -22.40 -18.96
CA ARG A 379 -13.01 -21.74 -19.56
C ARG A 379 -13.80 -20.87 -18.57
N PHE A 380 -13.64 -21.12 -17.27
CA PHE A 380 -14.34 -20.40 -16.20
C PHE A 380 -13.66 -19.08 -15.82
N GLU A 381 -12.42 -18.87 -16.28
CA GLU A 381 -11.63 -17.66 -16.04
C GLU A 381 -11.75 -16.66 -17.21
N VAL A 382 -12.48 -17.00 -18.29
CA VAL A 382 -12.62 -16.12 -19.45
C VAL A 382 -13.40 -14.86 -19.07
N LEU A 383 -12.71 -13.72 -19.14
CA LEU A 383 -13.30 -12.39 -18.93
C LEU A 383 -14.30 -12.08 -20.05
N LYS A 384 -15.50 -11.64 -19.68
CA LYS A 384 -16.58 -11.34 -20.61
C LYS A 384 -16.41 -9.94 -21.21
N TRP A 385 -16.69 -9.81 -22.51
CA TRP A 385 -16.82 -8.52 -23.18
C TRP A 385 -18.28 -8.05 -23.11
N GLU A 386 -18.47 -6.80 -22.72
CA GLU A 386 -19.75 -6.12 -22.74
C GLU A 386 -19.87 -5.29 -24.02
N TYR A 387 -20.97 -5.48 -24.73
CA TYR A 387 -21.29 -4.67 -25.91
C TYR A 387 -22.12 -3.45 -25.50
N PHE A 388 -21.77 -2.29 -26.06
CA PHE A 388 -22.46 -1.03 -25.83
C PHE A 388 -22.56 -0.17 -27.09
N THR A 389 -23.57 0.70 -27.11
CA THR A 389 -23.78 1.76 -28.08
C THR A 389 -23.63 3.12 -27.39
N GLU A 390 -23.94 4.23 -28.05
CA GLU A 390 -23.90 5.56 -27.39
C GLU A 390 -25.03 5.75 -26.36
N GLU A 391 -26.07 4.90 -26.42
CA GLU A 391 -27.30 5.06 -25.62
C GLU A 391 -27.59 3.84 -24.73
N GLU A 392 -27.12 2.64 -25.09
CA GLU A 392 -27.52 1.39 -24.46
C GLU A 392 -26.33 0.47 -24.15
N ILE A 393 -26.47 -0.35 -23.11
CA ILE A 393 -25.59 -1.48 -22.79
C ILE A 393 -26.37 -2.79 -22.79
N TYR A 394 -25.72 -3.88 -23.22
CA TYR A 394 -26.34 -5.17 -23.47
C TYR A 394 -25.95 -6.23 -22.42
N SER A 395 -25.61 -5.78 -21.20
CA SER A 395 -25.23 -6.62 -20.05
C SER A 395 -25.82 -6.01 -18.78
N CYS A 396 -27.13 -6.18 -18.58
CA CYS A 396 -27.87 -5.52 -17.51
C CYS A 396 -27.91 -6.35 -16.23
N ILE A 397 -27.81 -5.68 -15.08
CA ILE A 397 -27.78 -6.31 -13.74
C ILE A 397 -29.10 -7.04 -13.44
N ASP A 398 -30.21 -6.51 -13.95
CA ASP A 398 -31.56 -7.07 -13.82
C ASP A 398 -31.83 -8.25 -14.77
N GLY A 399 -30.87 -8.61 -15.62
CA GLY A 399 -31.01 -9.66 -16.62
C GLY A 399 -31.78 -9.23 -17.88
N SER A 400 -32.11 -7.94 -18.02
CA SER A 400 -32.72 -7.41 -19.24
C SER A 400 -31.74 -7.49 -20.43
N PRO A 401 -32.24 -7.70 -21.67
CA PRO A 401 -31.37 -7.82 -22.85
C PRO A 401 -30.69 -6.50 -23.24
N LYS A 402 -31.28 -5.36 -22.87
CA LYS A 402 -30.71 -4.02 -23.06
C LYS A 402 -31.18 -3.07 -21.97
N CYS A 403 -30.31 -2.15 -21.58
CA CYS A 403 -30.59 -1.11 -20.60
C CYS A 403 -29.93 0.20 -21.05
N GLU A 404 -30.54 1.32 -20.67
CA GLU A 404 -30.03 2.66 -21.01
C GLU A 404 -28.72 2.96 -20.25
N LEU A 405 -27.79 3.61 -20.93
CA LEU A 405 -26.57 4.14 -20.32
C LEU A 405 -26.92 5.32 -19.42
N ARG A 406 -26.68 5.16 -18.10
CA ARG A 406 -26.98 6.17 -17.08
C ARG A 406 -25.76 6.44 -16.19
N GLY A 407 -25.71 7.64 -15.63
CA GLY A 407 -24.69 8.04 -14.65
C GLY A 407 -23.26 7.85 -15.18
N ILE A 408 -22.47 7.06 -14.45
CA ILE A 408 -21.03 6.85 -14.66
C ILE A 408 -20.78 6.17 -16.00
N ASP A 409 -21.59 5.18 -16.41
CA ASP A 409 -21.37 4.47 -17.68
C ASP A 409 -21.51 5.38 -18.90
N ARG A 410 -22.47 6.31 -18.87
CA ARG A 410 -22.65 7.30 -19.94
C ARG A 410 -21.45 8.25 -20.03
N MET A 411 -20.94 8.69 -18.88
CA MET A 411 -19.76 9.54 -18.82
C MET A 411 -18.50 8.81 -19.31
N ASP A 412 -18.33 7.54 -18.92
CA ASP A 412 -17.23 6.68 -19.37
C ASP A 412 -17.23 6.51 -20.89
N VAL A 413 -18.38 6.14 -21.48
CA VAL A 413 -18.51 5.97 -22.94
C VAL A 413 -18.19 7.27 -23.69
N ALA A 414 -18.69 8.42 -23.22
CA ALA A 414 -18.41 9.71 -23.84
C ALA A 414 -16.91 10.05 -23.79
N ASP A 415 -16.29 9.90 -22.62
CA ASP A 415 -14.88 10.19 -22.38
C ASP A 415 -13.94 9.32 -23.23
N VAL A 416 -14.24 8.02 -23.34
CA VAL A 416 -13.45 7.08 -24.16
C VAL A 416 -13.56 7.42 -25.65
N ILE A 417 -14.73 7.82 -26.13
CA ILE A 417 -14.94 8.25 -27.52
C ILE A 417 -14.16 9.54 -27.81
N ASP A 418 -14.26 10.54 -26.93
CA ASP A 418 -13.59 11.83 -27.10
C ASP A 418 -12.06 11.66 -27.08
N THR A 419 -11.55 10.86 -26.14
CA THR A 419 -10.13 10.48 -26.06
C THR A 419 -9.66 9.77 -27.33
N ALA A 420 -10.48 8.88 -27.90
CA ALA A 420 -10.16 8.19 -29.15
C ALA A 420 -9.97 9.18 -30.31
N ILE A 421 -10.86 10.17 -30.42
CA ILE A 421 -10.83 11.19 -31.48
C ILE A 421 -9.65 12.14 -31.28
N GLU A 422 -9.34 12.50 -30.03
CA GLU A 422 -8.20 13.35 -29.71
C GLU A 422 -6.89 12.69 -30.10
N GLU A 423 -6.66 11.44 -29.70
CA GLU A 423 -5.44 10.68 -30.03
C GLU A 423 -5.32 10.39 -31.54
N LEU A 424 -6.43 10.11 -32.22
CA LEU A 424 -6.45 10.02 -33.68
C LEU A 424 -6.06 11.36 -34.33
N ASN A 425 -6.61 12.48 -33.87
CA ASN A 425 -6.24 13.80 -34.38
C ASN A 425 -4.77 14.14 -34.07
N LYS A 426 -4.26 13.80 -32.89
CA LYS A 426 -2.85 13.98 -32.52
C LYS A 426 -1.91 13.22 -33.45
N LYS A 427 -2.32 12.00 -33.87
CA LYS A 427 -1.54 11.16 -34.78
C LYS A 427 -1.53 11.64 -36.24
N TYR A 428 -2.66 12.16 -36.75
CA TYR A 428 -2.79 12.52 -38.18
C TYR A 428 -2.75 14.02 -38.48
N LYS A 429 -2.79 14.90 -37.47
CA LYS A 429 -2.55 16.34 -37.67
C LYS A 429 -1.10 16.59 -38.08
N PRO A 430 -0.83 17.58 -38.96
CA PRO A 430 -1.80 18.50 -39.57
C PRO A 430 -2.39 17.99 -40.90
N VAL A 431 -2.14 16.74 -41.30
CA VAL A 431 -2.49 16.22 -42.64
C VAL A 431 -3.99 15.95 -42.76
N LEU A 432 -4.60 15.31 -41.76
CA LEU A 432 -6.02 14.98 -41.74
C LEU A 432 -6.64 15.45 -40.43
N HIS A 433 -7.82 16.04 -40.52
CA HIS A 433 -8.66 16.32 -39.36
C HIS A 433 -9.81 15.32 -39.32
N LEU A 434 -9.93 14.59 -38.21
CA LEU A 434 -10.92 13.55 -38.01
C LEU A 434 -12.02 14.06 -37.09
N LYS A 435 -13.27 13.95 -37.54
CA LYS A 435 -14.47 14.27 -36.73
C LYS A 435 -15.32 13.02 -36.54
N LYS A 436 -15.91 12.86 -35.35
CA LYS A 436 -16.87 11.78 -35.09
C LYS A 436 -18.11 11.97 -35.96
N GLN A 437 -18.57 10.89 -36.57
CA GLN A 437 -19.96 10.80 -37.04
C GLN A 437 -20.77 9.95 -36.07
N GLN A 438 -20.35 8.70 -35.84
CA GLN A 438 -21.09 7.75 -35.01
C GLN A 438 -20.19 6.64 -34.48
N LEU A 439 -20.49 6.11 -33.29
CA LEU A 439 -20.01 4.80 -32.84
C LEU A 439 -20.84 3.67 -33.46
N ILE A 440 -20.20 2.79 -34.22
CA ILE A 440 -20.85 1.61 -34.82
C ILE A 440 -20.95 0.49 -33.79
N ASN A 441 -19.82 0.10 -33.20
CA ASN A 441 -19.75 -0.96 -32.19
C ASN A 441 -18.81 -0.51 -31.06
N GLY A 442 -19.25 -0.64 -29.81
CA GLY A 442 -18.41 -0.51 -28.62
C GLY A 442 -18.33 -1.84 -27.88
N TYR A 443 -17.12 -2.27 -27.55
CA TYR A 443 -16.88 -3.41 -26.66
C TYR A 443 -15.99 -2.96 -25.50
N ARG A 444 -16.37 -3.28 -24.26
CA ARG A 444 -15.54 -3.06 -23.08
C ARG A 444 -15.36 -4.33 -22.25
N ARG A 445 -14.23 -4.48 -21.58
CA ARG A 445 -14.03 -5.50 -20.54
C ARG A 445 -13.14 -4.97 -19.42
N PHE A 446 -13.35 -5.45 -18.21
CA PHE A 446 -12.48 -5.18 -17.08
C PHE A 446 -11.47 -6.33 -16.90
N ASP A 447 -10.19 -6.01 -17.04
CA ASP A 447 -9.07 -6.89 -16.71
C ASP A 447 -8.49 -6.47 -15.34
N PRO A 448 -8.55 -7.33 -14.30
CA PRO A 448 -8.03 -6.98 -12.97
C PRO A 448 -6.55 -6.58 -12.92
N ILE A 449 -5.76 -7.00 -13.92
CA ILE A 449 -4.31 -6.76 -13.96
C ILE A 449 -3.98 -5.47 -14.72
N ARG A 450 -4.83 -5.08 -15.67
CA ARG A 450 -4.58 -3.96 -16.59
C ARG A 450 -5.52 -2.79 -16.39
N GLY A 451 -6.78 -3.03 -16.07
CA GLY A 451 -7.86 -2.05 -16.05
C GLY A 451 -8.90 -2.27 -17.14
N MET A 452 -9.53 -1.19 -17.59
CA MET A 452 -10.62 -1.25 -18.56
C MET A 452 -10.07 -1.25 -19.99
N GLU A 453 -10.42 -2.26 -20.78
CA GLU A 453 -10.07 -2.34 -22.20
C GLU A 453 -11.29 -2.03 -23.07
N TYR A 454 -11.08 -1.22 -24.10
CA TYR A 454 -12.12 -0.82 -25.04
C TYR A 454 -11.71 -1.14 -26.48
N THR A 455 -12.66 -1.64 -27.25
CA THR A 455 -12.57 -1.74 -28.71
C THR A 455 -13.73 -0.98 -29.32
N LEU A 456 -13.42 0.11 -30.02
CA LEU A 456 -14.41 0.98 -30.65
C LEU A 456 -14.31 0.89 -32.18
N ASP A 457 -15.42 0.62 -32.85
CA ASP A 457 -15.57 0.80 -34.29
C ASP A 457 -16.22 2.16 -34.55
N LEU A 458 -15.42 3.16 -34.92
CA LEU A 458 -15.88 4.53 -35.14
C LEU A 458 -16.08 4.82 -36.62
N GLN A 459 -17.20 5.46 -36.95
CA GLN A 459 -17.40 6.13 -38.22
C GLN A 459 -16.92 7.58 -38.09
N LEU A 460 -15.94 7.95 -38.92
CA LEU A 460 -15.22 9.21 -38.86
C LEU A 460 -15.34 9.97 -40.18
N GLU A 461 -15.58 11.27 -40.11
CA GLU A 461 -15.42 12.18 -41.22
C GLU A 461 -13.96 12.66 -41.28
N VAL A 462 -13.27 12.32 -42.36
CA VAL A 462 -11.89 12.76 -42.63
C VAL A 462 -11.94 14.00 -43.48
N VAL A 463 -11.48 15.12 -42.95
CA VAL A 463 -11.30 16.37 -43.68
C VAL A 463 -9.83 16.56 -44.00
N ASN A 464 -9.51 16.65 -45.29
CA ASN A 464 -8.14 16.92 -45.75
C ASN A 464 -7.85 18.43 -45.75
N GLN A 465 -6.58 18.82 -45.84
CA GLN A 465 -6.17 20.24 -45.87
C GLN A 465 -6.84 21.08 -46.98
N LYS A 466 -7.27 20.41 -48.07
CA LYS A 466 -7.99 21.04 -49.20
C LYS A 466 -9.51 21.16 -48.99
N GLY A 467 -10.03 20.79 -47.81
CA GLY A 467 -11.46 20.88 -47.47
C GLY A 467 -12.33 19.73 -47.99
N HIS A 468 -11.76 18.75 -48.69
CA HIS A 468 -12.52 17.54 -49.07
C HIS A 468 -12.79 16.66 -47.85
N SER A 469 -14.05 16.28 -47.67
CA SER A 469 -14.46 15.35 -46.62
C SER A 469 -14.85 13.96 -47.16
N ARG A 470 -14.49 12.91 -46.42
CA ARG A 470 -14.86 11.53 -46.72
C ARG A 470 -15.15 10.77 -45.43
N SER A 471 -16.23 9.98 -45.42
CA SER A 471 -16.53 9.08 -44.30
C SER A 471 -15.68 7.81 -44.39
N ILE A 472 -15.04 7.43 -43.28
CA ILE A 472 -14.28 6.17 -43.12
C ILE A 472 -14.70 5.46 -41.84
N THR A 473 -14.53 4.15 -41.81
CA THR A 473 -14.68 3.36 -40.59
C THR A 473 -13.31 2.99 -40.05
N LYS A 474 -13.08 3.17 -38.75
CA LYS A 474 -11.81 2.85 -38.10
C LYS A 474 -12.04 2.18 -36.74
N ARG A 475 -11.40 1.03 -36.55
CA ARG A 475 -11.29 0.36 -35.25
C ARG A 475 -10.17 1.00 -34.42
N VAL A 476 -10.47 1.33 -33.17
CA VAL A 476 -9.55 1.89 -32.18
C VAL A 476 -9.56 1.00 -30.95
N HIS A 477 -8.38 0.68 -30.42
CA HIS A 477 -8.21 -0.05 -29.17
C HIS A 477 -7.64 0.90 -28.12
N LEU A 478 -8.29 0.94 -26.96
CA LEU A 478 -7.92 1.81 -25.84
C LEU A 478 -7.82 0.96 -24.58
N VAL A 479 -6.91 1.35 -23.70
CA VAL A 479 -6.81 0.77 -22.36
C VAL A 479 -6.80 1.95 -21.40
N ARG A 480 -7.76 1.95 -20.47
CA ARG A 480 -7.75 2.82 -19.30
C ARG A 480 -7.11 2.01 -18.18
N PRO A 481 -5.80 2.21 -17.92
CA PRO A 481 -5.13 1.44 -16.90
C PRO A 481 -5.74 1.69 -15.53
N LEU A 482 -5.72 0.69 -14.66
CA LEU A 482 -5.83 0.97 -13.22
C LEU A 482 -4.71 1.96 -12.87
N SER A 483 -4.99 2.95 -12.03
CA SER A 483 -3.97 3.89 -11.57
C SER A 483 -2.75 3.11 -11.06
N GLN A 484 -1.57 3.74 -11.11
CA GLN A 484 -0.40 3.14 -10.50
C GLN A 484 -0.72 2.73 -9.07
N ILE A 485 -0.11 1.64 -8.61
CA ILE A 485 -0.14 1.27 -7.19
C ILE A 485 0.51 2.43 -6.45
N GLU A 486 -0.30 3.35 -5.93
CA GLU A 486 0.18 4.42 -5.09
C GLU A 486 0.57 3.78 -3.76
N ILE A 487 1.87 3.81 -3.46
CA ILE A 487 2.34 3.51 -2.12
C ILE A 487 1.94 4.71 -1.27
N ILE A 488 0.75 4.65 -0.69
CA ILE A 488 0.29 5.66 0.27
C ILE A 488 1.17 5.49 1.51
N PRO A 489 2.04 6.46 1.85
CA PRO A 489 2.86 6.37 3.05
C PRO A 489 1.91 6.35 4.25
N MET A 490 1.80 5.20 4.91
CA MET A 490 0.98 5.08 6.11
C MET A 490 1.69 5.83 7.25
N PRO A 491 0.99 6.75 7.95
CA PRO A 491 1.50 7.36 9.17
C PRO A 491 2.03 6.30 10.14
N TYR A 492 3.08 6.61 10.91
CA TYR A 492 3.69 5.67 11.85
C TYR A 492 2.64 5.10 12.81
N VAL A 493 2.47 3.77 12.79
CA VAL A 493 1.54 3.06 13.65
C VAL A 493 2.31 2.25 14.70
N THR A 494 1.84 2.28 15.94
CA THR A 494 2.47 1.53 17.05
C THR A 494 1.65 0.30 17.39
N GLU A 495 2.32 -0.85 17.50
CA GLU A 495 1.71 -2.11 17.93
C GLU A 495 1.38 -2.14 19.43
N ALA A 496 1.79 -1.12 20.18
CA ALA A 496 1.59 -1.01 21.62
C ALA A 496 0.21 -0.43 22.00
N THR A 497 -0.62 -0.01 21.04
CA THR A 497 -1.94 0.54 21.32
C THR A 497 -2.87 -0.52 21.91
N ARG A 498 -3.59 -0.15 22.98
CA ARG A 498 -4.51 -1.07 23.64
C ARG A 498 -5.83 -1.11 22.88
N VAL A 499 -6.27 -2.30 22.50
CA VAL A 499 -7.53 -2.51 21.77
C VAL A 499 -8.67 -2.73 22.76
N HIS A 500 -9.74 -1.95 22.64
CA HIS A 500 -10.97 -2.12 23.41
C HIS A 500 -11.99 -2.90 22.58
N ILE A 501 -12.14 -4.19 22.89
CA ILE A 501 -13.02 -5.12 22.19
C ILE A 501 -14.43 -4.98 22.78
N ILE A 502 -15.41 -4.74 21.94
CA ILE A 502 -16.81 -4.58 22.32
C ILE A 502 -17.63 -5.69 21.67
N ILE A 503 -18.26 -6.53 22.50
CA ILE A 503 -19.17 -7.59 22.03
C ILE A 503 -20.60 -7.26 22.46
N PRO A 504 -21.49 -6.85 21.52
CA PRO A 504 -22.91 -6.74 21.77
C PRO A 504 -23.53 -8.13 21.94
N LEU A 505 -24.32 -8.29 23.00
CA LEU A 505 -25.00 -9.52 23.36
C LEU A 505 -26.49 -9.29 23.49
N THR A 506 -27.25 -10.07 22.72
CA THR A 506 -28.70 -10.18 22.79
C THR A 506 -29.11 -11.46 23.55
N GLN A 507 -30.40 -11.66 23.73
CA GLN A 507 -30.95 -12.85 24.40
C GLN A 507 -30.53 -14.17 23.72
N GLN A 508 -30.38 -14.17 22.38
CA GLN A 508 -30.05 -15.35 21.58
C GLN A 508 -28.57 -15.73 21.70
N ASP A 509 -27.71 -14.77 22.04
CA ASP A 509 -26.25 -14.94 22.07
C ASP A 509 -25.75 -15.69 23.30
N ARG A 510 -26.59 -15.82 24.34
CA ARG A 510 -26.23 -16.37 25.65
C ARG A 510 -25.59 -17.75 25.60
N ASN A 511 -26.06 -18.61 24.69
CA ASN A 511 -25.57 -19.97 24.56
C ASN A 511 -24.15 -20.05 23.98
N TYR A 512 -23.68 -18.99 23.31
CA TYR A 512 -22.37 -18.96 22.63
C TYR A 512 -21.27 -18.30 23.48
N VAL A 513 -21.65 -17.58 24.55
CA VAL A 513 -20.70 -16.82 25.38
C VAL A 513 -19.70 -17.73 26.09
N ASP A 514 -20.10 -18.93 26.50
CA ASP A 514 -19.24 -19.86 27.22
C ASP A 514 -18.04 -20.30 26.35
N HIS A 515 -18.35 -20.75 25.12
CA HIS A 515 -17.34 -21.11 24.11
C HIS A 515 -16.46 -19.92 23.73
N PHE A 516 -17.06 -18.73 23.54
CA PHE A 516 -16.30 -17.52 23.24
C PHE A 516 -15.29 -17.17 24.34
N LEU A 517 -15.71 -17.19 25.61
CA LEU A 517 -14.83 -16.88 26.73
C LEU A 517 -13.72 -17.92 26.91
N GLU A 518 -14.00 -19.20 26.63
CA GLU A 518 -12.98 -20.26 26.64
C GLU A 518 -11.90 -20.01 25.58
N VAL A 519 -12.31 -19.79 24.32
CA VAL A 519 -11.37 -19.51 23.22
C VAL A 519 -10.61 -18.21 23.47
N PHE A 520 -11.31 -17.14 23.84
CA PHE A 520 -10.69 -15.84 24.09
C PHE A 520 -9.72 -15.88 25.28
N ALA A 521 -10.02 -16.65 26.33
CA ALA A 521 -9.11 -16.81 27.47
C ALA A 521 -7.79 -17.44 27.06
N SER A 522 -7.83 -18.50 26.23
CA SER A 522 -6.62 -19.15 25.73
C SER A 522 -5.78 -18.23 24.84
N ASN A 523 -6.44 -17.39 24.01
CA ASN A 523 -5.75 -16.53 23.04
C ASN A 523 -5.22 -15.23 23.65
N ALA A 524 -5.93 -14.62 24.60
CA ALA A 524 -5.65 -13.25 25.08
C ALA A 524 -5.31 -13.17 26.57
N PHE A 525 -6.00 -13.93 27.44
CA PHE A 525 -5.75 -13.85 28.89
C PHE A 525 -4.46 -14.56 29.29
N GLU A 526 -4.16 -15.72 28.70
CA GLU A 526 -2.94 -16.48 28.99
C GLU A 526 -1.70 -15.82 28.39
N THR A 527 -1.82 -15.20 27.23
CA THR A 527 -0.74 -14.51 26.51
C THR A 527 -0.49 -13.09 27.03
N SER A 528 -1.36 -12.57 27.92
CA SER A 528 -1.34 -11.19 28.43
C SER A 528 -1.32 -10.15 27.31
N GLU A 529 -2.17 -10.34 26.31
CA GLU A 529 -2.31 -9.44 25.16
C GLU A 529 -2.81 -8.05 25.60
N ASN A 530 -2.35 -6.98 24.96
CA ASN A 530 -2.77 -5.61 25.28
C ASN A 530 -4.16 -5.29 24.70
N ALA A 531 -5.18 -5.95 25.25
CA ALA A 531 -6.58 -5.79 24.88
C ALA A 531 -7.49 -5.85 26.11
N ILE A 532 -8.64 -5.16 26.04
CA ILE A 532 -9.68 -5.21 27.08
C ILE A 532 -10.98 -5.67 26.43
N LEU A 533 -11.56 -6.73 26.97
CA LEU A 533 -12.87 -7.24 26.56
C LEU A 533 -13.98 -6.53 27.35
N THR A 534 -14.90 -5.89 26.64
CA THR A 534 -16.11 -5.26 27.20
C THR A 534 -17.35 -5.94 26.62
N LEU A 535 -18.24 -6.43 27.49
CA LEU A 535 -19.49 -7.05 27.07
C LEU A 535 -20.66 -6.06 27.16
N LEU A 536 -21.43 -5.92 26.10
CA LEU A 536 -22.57 -5.02 26.03
C LEU A 536 -23.88 -5.83 26.09
N PHE A 537 -24.59 -5.78 27.21
CA PHE A 537 -25.87 -6.45 27.39
C PHE A 537 -27.01 -5.58 26.87
N ILE A 538 -27.66 -6.04 25.80
CA ILE A 538 -28.79 -5.37 25.17
C ILE A 538 -30.08 -5.97 25.73
N TYR A 539 -30.87 -5.15 26.41
CA TYR A 539 -32.16 -5.53 26.97
C TYR A 539 -33.29 -4.92 26.15
N ASP A 540 -34.24 -5.76 25.76
CA ASP A 540 -35.51 -5.28 25.22
C ASP A 540 -36.31 -4.53 26.31
N PRO A 541 -37.23 -3.61 25.97
CA PRO A 541 -37.92 -2.78 26.96
C PRO A 541 -38.68 -3.56 28.03
N VAL A 542 -39.21 -4.73 27.66
CA VAL A 542 -39.94 -5.64 28.57
C VAL A 542 -38.97 -6.33 29.52
N GLU A 543 -37.84 -6.83 29.00
CA GLU A 543 -36.81 -7.50 29.77
C GLU A 543 -36.12 -6.52 30.74
N ALA A 544 -35.89 -5.29 30.29
CA ALA A 544 -35.30 -4.22 31.08
C ALA A 544 -36.12 -3.89 32.35
N GLN A 545 -37.44 -4.10 32.34
CA GLN A 545 -38.28 -3.90 33.53
C GLN A 545 -38.15 -5.03 34.55
N GLN A 546 -37.74 -6.22 34.13
CA GLN A 546 -37.66 -7.42 34.97
C GLN A 546 -36.25 -7.71 35.51
N VAL A 547 -35.24 -6.89 35.18
CA VAL A 547 -33.83 -7.11 35.54
C VAL A 547 -33.61 -7.32 37.05
N ASN A 548 -34.37 -6.63 37.90
CA ASN A 548 -34.23 -6.77 39.36
C ASN A 548 -34.82 -8.08 39.92
N GLN A 549 -35.70 -8.75 39.17
CA GLN A 549 -36.39 -9.97 39.60
C GLN A 549 -35.87 -11.22 38.88
N ASN A 550 -35.61 -11.11 37.57
CA ASN A 550 -35.12 -12.20 36.73
C ASN A 550 -34.24 -11.63 35.60
N ASP A 551 -32.95 -11.50 35.88
CA ASP A 551 -31.98 -10.99 34.90
C ASP A 551 -31.60 -12.08 33.89
N ILE A 552 -31.94 -11.86 32.62
CA ILE A 552 -31.64 -12.76 31.51
C ILE A 552 -30.15 -13.05 31.32
N PHE A 553 -29.27 -12.13 31.75
CA PHE A 553 -27.81 -12.26 31.64
C PHE A 553 -27.15 -12.68 32.97
N ALA A 554 -27.91 -13.10 33.99
CA ALA A 554 -27.36 -13.52 35.28
C ALA A 554 -26.34 -14.66 35.15
N SER A 555 -26.61 -15.64 34.28
CA SER A 555 -25.69 -16.75 34.00
C SER A 555 -24.37 -16.27 33.39
N VAL A 556 -24.44 -15.35 32.44
CA VAL A 556 -23.25 -14.75 31.79
C VAL A 556 -22.46 -13.92 32.80
N LYS A 557 -23.13 -13.13 33.64
CA LYS A 557 -22.47 -12.38 34.73
C LYS A 557 -21.76 -13.31 35.72
N ALA A 558 -22.34 -14.48 36.01
CA ALA A 558 -21.68 -15.48 36.86
C ALA A 558 -20.42 -16.07 36.20
N GLN A 559 -20.46 -16.35 34.89
CA GLN A 559 -19.28 -16.80 34.13
C GLN A 559 -18.17 -15.75 34.12
N ILE A 560 -18.49 -14.48 33.86
CA ILE A 560 -17.52 -13.38 33.89
C ILE A 560 -16.79 -13.34 35.25
N ASN A 561 -17.56 -13.38 36.34
CA ASN A 561 -16.99 -13.40 37.70
C ASN A 561 -16.10 -14.62 37.96
N ALA A 562 -16.39 -15.77 37.33
CA ALA A 562 -15.54 -16.95 37.43
C ALA A 562 -14.20 -16.75 36.71
N TYR A 563 -14.21 -16.14 35.52
CA TYR A 563 -13.00 -15.82 34.76
C TYR A 563 -12.16 -14.72 35.43
N GLU A 564 -12.76 -13.69 36.00
CA GLU A 564 -12.03 -12.66 36.78
C GLU A 564 -11.37 -13.25 38.04
N ARG A 565 -11.99 -14.27 38.67
CA ARG A 565 -11.36 -15.01 39.77
C ARG A 565 -10.21 -15.90 39.30
N LYS A 566 -10.32 -16.50 38.11
CA LYS A 566 -9.28 -17.36 37.51
C LYS A 566 -8.07 -16.55 37.03
N TYR A 567 -8.29 -15.33 36.53
CA TYR A 567 -7.26 -14.43 36.00
C TYR A 567 -7.31 -13.06 36.72
N PRO A 568 -6.63 -12.89 37.86
CA PRO A 568 -6.76 -11.67 38.70
C PRO A 568 -6.30 -10.37 38.04
N THR A 569 -5.46 -10.46 37.00
CA THR A 569 -4.95 -9.32 36.23
C THR A 569 -5.96 -8.81 35.20
N VAL A 570 -6.98 -9.61 34.88
CA VAL A 570 -7.98 -9.32 33.85
C VAL A 570 -9.24 -8.77 34.51
N LYS A 571 -9.79 -7.70 33.93
CA LYS A 571 -11.11 -7.17 34.28
C LYS A 571 -11.97 -7.14 33.02
N ILE A 572 -13.18 -7.67 33.12
CA ILE A 572 -14.13 -7.77 32.01
C ILE A 572 -15.32 -6.86 32.34
N PRO A 573 -15.25 -5.56 32.02
CA PRO A 573 -16.37 -4.65 32.23
C PRO A 573 -17.57 -5.07 31.37
N TRP A 574 -18.77 -4.84 31.90
CA TRP A 574 -20.00 -4.95 31.12
C TRP A 574 -20.85 -3.69 31.22
N ILE A 575 -21.58 -3.37 30.15
CA ILE A 575 -22.50 -2.23 30.06
C ILE A 575 -23.88 -2.75 29.70
N SER A 576 -24.90 -2.34 30.45
CA SER A 576 -26.29 -2.66 30.15
C SER A 576 -26.95 -1.50 29.40
N VAL A 577 -27.55 -1.79 28.25
CA VAL A 577 -28.27 -0.83 27.40
C VAL A 577 -29.69 -1.30 27.18
N LYS A 578 -30.65 -0.38 27.34
CA LYS A 578 -32.05 -0.58 27.00
C LYS A 578 -32.31 0.06 25.64
N THR A 579 -32.76 -0.71 24.65
CA THR A 579 -33.15 -0.18 23.34
C THR A 579 -34.26 -1.02 22.71
N GLU A 580 -35.13 -0.39 21.93
CA GLU A 580 -36.18 -1.07 21.14
C GLU A 580 -35.64 -1.61 19.81
N ILE A 581 -34.60 -0.98 19.27
CA ILE A 581 -33.95 -1.35 18.01
C ILE A 581 -32.43 -1.35 18.26
N PRO A 582 -31.76 -2.52 18.20
CA PRO A 582 -30.32 -2.62 18.41
C PRO A 582 -29.55 -2.14 17.18
N SER A 583 -29.32 -0.83 17.07
CA SER A 583 -28.45 -0.22 16.06
C SER A 583 -27.03 -0.03 16.61
N GLN A 584 -26.03 -0.30 15.77
CA GLN A 584 -24.60 -0.13 16.11
C GLN A 584 -24.28 1.29 16.57
N ILE A 585 -24.80 2.29 15.86
CA ILE A 585 -24.56 3.70 16.16
C ILE A 585 -25.16 4.05 17.53
N LYS A 586 -26.36 3.55 17.86
CA LYS A 586 -27.04 3.87 19.13
C LYS A 586 -26.25 3.41 20.35
N PHE A 587 -25.71 2.18 20.34
CA PHE A 587 -24.91 1.74 21.47
C PHE A 587 -23.50 2.32 21.46
N MET A 588 -22.92 2.59 20.29
CA MET A 588 -21.64 3.30 20.23
C MET A 588 -21.74 4.73 20.76
N ASP A 589 -22.85 5.44 20.58
CA ASP A 589 -23.11 6.74 21.21
C ASP A 589 -23.05 6.67 22.75
N ILE A 590 -23.39 5.53 23.36
CA ILE A 590 -23.31 5.31 24.81
C ILE A 590 -21.88 4.94 25.22
N ILE A 591 -21.23 4.03 24.48
CA ILE A 591 -19.89 3.52 24.80
C ILE A 591 -18.82 4.59 24.60
N SER A 592 -18.91 5.31 23.49
CA SER A 592 -17.99 6.38 23.08
C SER A 592 -17.89 7.48 24.14
N LYS A 593 -19.01 7.84 24.79
CA LYS A 593 -19.05 8.81 25.91
C LYS A 593 -18.37 8.34 27.19
N LYS A 594 -18.21 7.02 27.39
CA LYS A 594 -17.58 6.43 28.58
C LYS A 594 -16.09 6.18 28.44
N HIS A 595 -15.52 6.44 27.26
CA HIS A 595 -14.13 6.15 26.93
C HIS A 595 -13.41 7.42 26.47
N PRO A 596 -12.09 7.51 26.67
CA PRO A 596 -11.30 8.64 26.19
C PRO A 596 -11.20 8.65 24.66
N VAL A 597 -10.88 9.81 24.09
CA VAL A 597 -10.87 10.04 22.63
C VAL A 597 -9.80 9.25 21.88
N ASP A 598 -8.72 8.86 22.54
CA ASP A 598 -7.61 8.09 22.00
C ASP A 598 -7.83 6.56 22.04
N THR A 599 -9.03 6.12 22.45
CA THR A 599 -9.37 4.69 22.52
C THR A 599 -9.52 4.10 21.12
N LEU A 600 -8.81 3.00 20.86
CA LEU A 600 -9.01 2.15 19.68
C LEU A 600 -10.08 1.10 19.99
N PHE A 601 -11.22 1.17 19.31
CA PHE A 601 -12.29 0.19 19.43
C PHE A 601 -12.17 -0.91 18.40
N PHE A 602 -12.51 -2.13 18.81
CA PHE A 602 -12.83 -3.22 17.90
C PHE A 602 -14.23 -3.74 18.23
N LEU A 603 -15.14 -3.63 17.29
CA LEU A 603 -16.47 -4.23 17.38
C LEU A 603 -16.45 -5.61 16.73
N ALA A 604 -16.99 -6.60 17.41
CA ALA A 604 -17.05 -7.99 16.96
C ALA A 604 -18.30 -8.68 17.50
N SER A 605 -18.60 -9.85 16.94
CA SER A 605 -19.70 -10.71 17.38
C SER A 605 -19.19 -11.83 18.31
N VAL A 606 -20.10 -12.48 19.04
CA VAL A 606 -19.75 -13.53 20.01
C VAL A 606 -19.18 -14.80 19.34
N ASN A 607 -19.45 -15.00 18.06
CA ASN A 607 -18.94 -16.15 17.30
C ASN A 607 -17.64 -15.86 16.55
N THR A 608 -17.07 -14.66 16.71
CA THR A 608 -15.76 -14.30 16.16
C THR A 608 -14.63 -14.86 17.02
N ASN A 609 -13.70 -15.59 16.41
CA ASN A 609 -12.46 -16.01 17.02
C ASN A 609 -11.42 -14.89 16.92
N ILE A 610 -11.06 -14.32 18.07
CA ILE A 610 -10.12 -13.20 18.16
C ILE A 610 -8.75 -13.73 18.59
N ASN A 611 -7.74 -13.53 17.74
CA ASN A 611 -6.36 -13.91 17.99
C ASN A 611 -5.42 -12.68 17.98
N SER A 612 -4.17 -12.87 18.41
CA SER A 612 -3.17 -11.80 18.47
C SER A 612 -2.78 -11.26 17.08
N GLU A 613 -2.84 -12.11 16.04
CA GLU A 613 -2.53 -11.71 14.67
C GLU A 613 -3.55 -10.68 14.17
N PHE A 614 -4.84 -10.97 14.33
CA PHE A 614 -5.93 -10.07 13.99
C PHE A 614 -5.86 -8.77 14.79
N LEU A 615 -5.64 -8.84 16.11
CA LEU A 615 -5.53 -7.62 16.94
C LEU A 615 -4.38 -6.72 16.46
N ASN A 616 -3.26 -7.29 16.00
CA ASN A 616 -2.21 -6.52 15.38
C ASN A 616 -2.63 -5.90 14.04
N ARG A 617 -3.39 -6.62 13.21
CA ARG A 617 -3.95 -6.06 11.96
C ARG A 617 -4.90 -4.90 12.23
N CYS A 618 -5.76 -5.03 13.23
CA CYS A 618 -6.62 -3.96 13.72
C CYS A 618 -5.81 -2.72 14.13
N ARG A 619 -4.73 -2.88 14.91
CA ARG A 619 -3.84 -1.78 15.29
C ARG A 619 -3.19 -1.11 14.09
N MET A 620 -2.65 -1.90 13.16
CA MET A 620 -1.89 -1.39 12.01
C MET A 620 -2.76 -0.72 10.95
N ASN A 621 -4.00 -1.17 10.79
CA ASN A 621 -4.90 -0.69 9.74
C ASN A 621 -5.87 0.40 10.23
N SER A 622 -5.93 0.70 11.52
CA SER A 622 -6.69 1.83 12.06
C SER A 622 -5.75 2.96 12.45
N ILE A 623 -5.88 4.11 11.80
CA ILE A 623 -4.99 5.26 11.98
C ILE A 623 -5.82 6.48 12.33
N ASN A 624 -5.60 7.01 13.53
CA ASN A 624 -6.33 8.16 14.05
C ASN A 624 -6.30 9.36 13.07
N ASN A 625 -7.46 9.95 12.78
CA ASN A 625 -7.68 11.04 11.84
C ASN A 625 -7.29 10.74 10.38
N TRP A 626 -7.04 9.48 10.02
CA TRP A 626 -6.64 9.11 8.67
C TRP A 626 -7.43 7.92 8.10
N GLN A 627 -7.50 6.80 8.82
CA GLN A 627 -8.05 5.54 8.29
C GLN A 627 -8.84 4.75 9.34
N VAL A 628 -10.00 4.25 8.90
CA VAL A 628 -10.81 3.26 9.64
C VAL A 628 -10.77 1.92 8.93
N PHE A 629 -10.81 0.83 9.69
CA PHE A 629 -10.64 -0.52 9.16
C PHE A 629 -11.89 -1.38 9.35
N PHE A 630 -12.38 -1.95 8.25
CA PHE A 630 -13.54 -2.86 8.20
C PHE A 630 -13.08 -4.22 7.67
N PRO A 631 -12.70 -5.16 8.54
CA PRO A 631 -12.27 -6.49 8.11
C PRO A 631 -13.45 -7.31 7.58
N ILE A 632 -13.19 -8.13 6.57
CA ILE A 632 -14.12 -9.15 6.06
C ILE A 632 -13.64 -10.50 6.59
N HIS A 633 -14.40 -11.08 7.51
CA HIS A 633 -14.08 -12.35 8.15
C HIS A 633 -14.30 -13.55 7.24
N PHE A 634 -13.66 -14.66 7.58
CA PHE A 634 -13.99 -15.97 7.05
C PHE A 634 -15.11 -16.61 7.87
N GLN A 635 -16.25 -16.86 7.24
CA GLN A 635 -17.45 -17.45 7.82
C GLN A 635 -17.48 -18.95 7.53
N ASP A 636 -17.50 -19.76 8.59
CA ASP A 636 -17.75 -21.19 8.49
C ASP A 636 -19.12 -21.48 7.87
N TYR A 637 -19.18 -22.55 7.09
CA TYR A 637 -20.45 -23.12 6.65
C TYR A 637 -21.16 -23.89 7.76
N ASN A 638 -22.45 -24.12 7.58
CA ASN A 638 -23.23 -24.96 8.47
C ASN A 638 -22.54 -26.32 8.65
N PRO A 639 -22.11 -26.68 9.88
CA PRO A 639 -21.33 -27.89 10.10
C PRO A 639 -22.09 -29.16 9.72
N ASP A 640 -23.42 -29.14 9.74
CA ASP A 640 -24.26 -30.30 9.39
C ASP A 640 -24.31 -30.54 7.87
N VAL A 641 -24.02 -29.50 7.08
CA VAL A 641 -23.90 -29.54 5.61
C VAL A 641 -22.45 -29.76 5.19
N ALA A 642 -21.53 -28.99 5.76
CA ALA A 642 -20.12 -29.00 5.38
C ALA A 642 -19.44 -30.35 5.71
N TYR A 643 -19.79 -30.93 6.86
CA TYR A 643 -19.24 -32.19 7.36
C TYR A 643 -20.30 -33.29 7.41
N HIS A 644 -21.18 -33.33 6.41
CA HIS A 644 -22.23 -34.36 6.34
C HIS A 644 -21.62 -35.77 6.44
N ASN A 645 -21.99 -36.52 7.48
CA ASN A 645 -21.45 -37.85 7.81
C ASN A 645 -19.93 -37.92 8.06
N GLN A 646 -19.26 -36.78 8.31
CA GLN A 646 -17.83 -36.70 8.62
C GLN A 646 -17.61 -36.11 10.02
N PRO A 647 -16.54 -36.52 10.73
CA PRO A 647 -16.19 -35.91 12.00
C PRO A 647 -15.78 -34.44 11.79
N ARG A 648 -16.28 -33.55 12.64
CA ARG A 648 -15.94 -32.13 12.61
C ARG A 648 -14.44 -31.95 12.90
N PRO A 649 -13.69 -31.20 12.06
CA PRO A 649 -12.28 -30.95 12.30
C PRO A 649 -12.09 -30.04 13.52
N ALA A 650 -10.97 -30.22 14.24
CA ALA A 650 -10.65 -29.42 15.42
C ALA A 650 -10.25 -27.97 15.07
N THR A 651 -9.70 -27.77 13.86
CA THR A 651 -9.34 -26.47 13.29
C THR A 651 -9.86 -26.42 11.86
N VAL A 652 -10.53 -25.33 11.52
CA VAL A 652 -11.01 -25.11 10.16
C VAL A 652 -9.92 -24.40 9.37
N ASP A 653 -9.42 -25.07 8.33
CA ASP A 653 -8.49 -24.45 7.39
C ASP A 653 -9.26 -23.55 6.41
N LEU A 654 -8.58 -22.54 5.87
CA LEU A 654 -9.13 -21.62 4.85
C LEU A 654 -9.28 -22.34 3.50
N ILE A 655 -10.26 -23.24 3.42
CA ILE A 655 -10.59 -24.03 2.23
C ILE A 655 -12.00 -23.70 1.74
N ARG A 656 -12.19 -23.82 0.43
CA ARG A 656 -13.45 -23.45 -0.25
C ARG A 656 -14.68 -24.23 0.27
N ASP A 657 -14.48 -25.46 0.72
CA ASP A 657 -15.57 -26.33 1.13
C ASP A 657 -15.89 -26.22 2.64
N ALA A 658 -15.06 -25.50 3.41
CA ALA A 658 -15.28 -25.28 4.84
C ALA A 658 -16.01 -23.97 5.15
N GLY A 659 -15.85 -22.95 4.30
CA GLY A 659 -16.45 -21.64 4.51
C GLY A 659 -16.18 -20.68 3.36
N HIS A 660 -16.48 -19.40 3.60
CA HIS A 660 -16.29 -18.33 2.63
C HIS A 660 -16.03 -16.99 3.32
N PHE A 661 -15.48 -16.02 2.59
CA PHE A 661 -15.38 -14.65 3.11
C PHE A 661 -16.72 -13.92 2.91
N ASP A 662 -17.36 -13.54 4.01
CA ASP A 662 -18.69 -12.92 3.98
C ASP A 662 -18.59 -11.43 3.64
N ARG A 663 -18.69 -11.13 2.35
CA ARG A 663 -18.68 -9.75 1.83
C ARG A 663 -19.94 -8.95 2.18
N ARG A 664 -20.98 -9.58 2.76
CA ARG A 664 -22.23 -8.94 3.14
C ARG A 664 -22.25 -8.50 4.61
N SER A 665 -21.33 -9.00 5.44
CA SER A 665 -21.17 -8.55 6.83
C SER A 665 -20.48 -7.18 6.93
N PHE A 666 -20.96 -6.39 7.89
CA PHE A 666 -20.44 -5.09 8.31
C PHE A 666 -20.50 -4.95 9.85
N GLU A 667 -20.49 -6.07 10.57
CA GLU A 667 -20.52 -6.08 12.04
C GLU A 667 -19.16 -5.74 12.64
N GLU A 668 -18.09 -6.25 12.02
CA GLU A 668 -16.73 -6.11 12.48
C GLU A 668 -16.08 -4.81 12.01
N SER A 669 -15.49 -4.05 12.94
CA SER A 669 -14.82 -2.79 12.60
C SER A 669 -13.82 -2.33 13.67
N CYS A 670 -12.74 -1.70 13.21
CA CYS A 670 -11.68 -1.13 14.03
C CYS A 670 -11.52 0.37 13.75
N PHE A 671 -11.69 1.21 14.77
CA PHE A 671 -11.60 2.67 14.63
C PHE A 671 -11.27 3.38 15.94
N TYR A 672 -10.73 4.59 15.84
CA TYR A 672 -10.49 5.44 17.02
C TYR A 672 -11.77 6.18 17.45
N ASN A 673 -11.91 6.37 18.76
CA ASN A 673 -13.04 7.10 19.32
C ASN A 673 -13.11 8.56 18.84
N SER A 674 -11.97 9.21 18.64
CA SER A 674 -11.85 10.55 18.02
C SER A 674 -12.50 10.60 16.64
N ASP A 675 -12.23 9.61 15.79
CA ASP A 675 -12.76 9.53 14.43
C ASP A 675 -14.27 9.30 14.42
N TYR A 676 -14.75 8.43 15.31
CA TYR A 676 -16.18 8.21 15.52
C TYR A 676 -16.88 9.51 15.95
N MET A 677 -16.37 10.19 16.98
CA MET A 677 -16.94 11.44 17.49
C MET A 677 -16.95 12.57 16.45
N ALA A 678 -15.86 12.70 15.68
CA ALA A 678 -15.74 13.70 14.61
C ALA A 678 -16.75 13.44 13.49
N THR A 679 -16.90 12.18 13.07
CA THR A 679 -17.87 11.76 12.05
C THR A 679 -19.30 11.97 12.55
N ARG A 680 -19.58 11.55 13.79
CA ARG A 680 -20.90 11.70 14.42
C ARG A 680 -21.32 13.16 14.55
N THR A 681 -20.39 14.07 14.81
CA THR A 681 -20.64 15.53 14.90
C THR A 681 -21.13 16.12 13.58
N ARG A 682 -20.58 15.65 12.45
CA ARG A 682 -21.01 16.09 11.10
C ARG A 682 -22.40 15.56 10.74
N MET A 683 -22.73 14.36 11.22
CA MET A 683 -24.03 13.70 11.03
C MET A 683 -25.17 14.36 11.86
N VAL A 684 -24.87 15.20 12.86
CA VAL A 684 -25.90 15.79 13.74
C VAL A 684 -26.96 16.60 12.98
N ALA A 685 -26.56 17.32 11.92
CA ALA A 685 -27.50 18.13 11.13
C ALA A 685 -28.58 17.26 10.48
N ASP A 686 -28.18 16.20 9.77
CA ASP A 686 -29.10 15.28 9.09
C ASP A 686 -29.98 14.51 10.08
N VAL A 687 -29.43 14.11 11.23
CA VAL A 687 -30.18 13.39 12.27
C VAL A 687 -31.24 14.27 12.93
N GLN A 688 -31.03 15.59 13.00
CA GLN A 688 -32.07 16.52 13.49
C GLN A 688 -33.24 16.63 12.51
N GLU A 689 -32.99 16.45 11.21
CA GLU A 689 -34.05 16.44 10.19
C GLU A 689 -34.78 15.10 10.13
N ASN A 690 -34.08 13.99 10.37
CA ASN A 690 -34.66 12.65 10.39
C ASN A 690 -33.98 11.73 11.42
N GLU A 691 -34.65 11.49 12.55
CA GLU A 691 -34.13 10.62 13.62
C GLU A 691 -34.03 9.14 13.20
N GLU A 692 -34.81 8.69 12.20
CA GLU A 692 -34.79 7.30 11.68
C GLU A 692 -33.48 6.97 10.94
N ILE A 693 -32.66 7.98 10.60
CA ILE A 693 -31.35 7.78 9.98
C ILE A 693 -30.45 6.89 10.85
N LEU A 694 -30.55 7.01 12.18
CA LEU A 694 -29.75 6.20 13.12
C LEU A 694 -30.14 4.71 13.12
N GLU A 695 -31.29 4.36 12.56
CA GLU A 695 -31.81 3.00 12.49
C GLU A 695 -31.63 2.37 11.11
N THR A 696 -31.41 3.20 10.09
CA THR A 696 -31.31 2.79 8.69
C THR A 696 -29.88 2.67 8.18
N ILE A 697 -28.95 3.43 8.76
CA ILE A 697 -27.54 3.51 8.36
C ILE A 697 -26.66 2.65 9.29
N ASP A 698 -25.74 1.88 8.70
CA ASP A 698 -24.71 1.14 9.45
C ASP A 698 -23.45 2.01 9.68
N MET A 699 -22.53 1.55 10.55
CA MET A 699 -21.32 2.34 10.83
C MET A 699 -20.43 2.52 9.58
N TYR A 700 -20.42 1.56 8.66
CA TYR A 700 -19.64 1.65 7.44
C TYR A 700 -20.14 2.82 6.57
N ASP A 701 -21.44 2.86 6.30
CA ASP A 701 -22.09 3.93 5.56
C ASP A 701 -21.93 5.28 6.25
N MET A 702 -21.95 5.32 7.59
CA MET A 702 -21.68 6.53 8.36
C MET A 702 -20.29 7.09 8.06
N PHE A 703 -19.23 6.27 8.12
CA PHE A 703 -17.87 6.73 7.80
C PHE A 703 -17.72 7.11 6.32
N VAL A 704 -18.32 6.37 5.39
CA VAL A 704 -18.23 6.69 3.96
C VAL A 704 -18.91 8.02 3.63
N LYS A 705 -20.09 8.31 4.22
CA LYS A 705 -20.87 9.51 3.90
C LYS A 705 -20.41 10.76 4.64
N TYR A 706 -20.06 10.62 5.92
CA TYR A 706 -19.86 11.77 6.82
C TYR A 706 -18.40 12.02 7.21
N SER A 707 -17.48 11.10 6.91
CA SER A 707 -16.06 11.27 7.22
C SER A 707 -15.25 11.69 6.00
N GLY A 708 -14.09 12.31 6.23
CA GLY A 708 -13.06 12.51 5.19
C GLY A 708 -11.93 11.48 5.31
N LEU A 709 -12.20 10.37 6.02
CA LEU A 709 -11.22 9.34 6.35
C LEU A 709 -11.16 8.31 5.23
N HIS A 710 -10.02 7.66 5.08
CA HIS A 710 -9.90 6.48 4.24
C HIS A 710 -10.63 5.31 4.89
N VAL A 711 -11.70 4.81 4.25
CA VAL A 711 -12.45 3.64 4.72
C VAL A 711 -11.86 2.39 4.10
N PHE A 712 -10.96 1.72 4.84
CA PHE A 712 -10.28 0.53 4.34
C PHE A 712 -11.07 -0.73 4.67
N ARG A 713 -11.60 -1.39 3.64
CA ARG A 713 -12.33 -2.66 3.76
C ARG A 713 -11.58 -3.77 3.03
N ALA A 714 -11.16 -4.80 3.76
CA ALA A 714 -10.32 -5.87 3.19
C ALA A 714 -10.61 -7.24 3.80
N VAL A 715 -10.30 -8.28 3.04
CA VAL A 715 -10.35 -9.68 3.48
C VAL A 715 -9.30 -9.90 4.56
N GLU A 716 -9.71 -10.48 5.70
CA GLU A 716 -8.84 -10.74 6.83
C GLU A 716 -8.83 -12.24 7.19
N PRO A 717 -7.83 -12.99 6.70
CA PRO A 717 -7.73 -14.43 6.92
C PRO A 717 -7.61 -14.84 8.39
N ALA A 718 -7.06 -13.99 9.25
CA ALA A 718 -6.91 -14.28 10.67
C ALA A 718 -8.23 -14.10 11.45
N LEU A 719 -9.22 -13.44 10.86
CA LEU A 719 -10.53 -13.19 11.46
C LEU A 719 -11.50 -14.30 11.04
N HIS A 720 -11.75 -15.23 11.94
CA HIS A 720 -12.57 -16.40 11.68
C HIS A 720 -13.87 -16.33 12.49
N GLN A 721 -14.99 -16.65 11.87
CA GLN A 721 -16.30 -16.63 12.53
C GLN A 721 -17.01 -17.97 12.37
N GLN A 722 -17.41 -18.54 13.50
CA GLN A 722 -18.13 -19.81 13.52
C GLN A 722 -19.53 -19.67 12.94
N TYR A 723 -20.04 -20.73 12.31
CA TYR A 723 -21.37 -20.75 11.74
C TYR A 723 -22.44 -20.52 12.81
N ARG A 724 -23.30 -19.55 12.56
CA ARG A 724 -24.47 -19.26 13.38
C ARG A 724 -25.57 -18.73 12.49
N TYR A 725 -26.77 -19.27 12.67
CA TYR A 725 -27.95 -18.69 12.07
C TYR A 725 -28.33 -17.40 12.82
N GLN A 726 -28.27 -16.26 12.12
CA GLN A 726 -28.60 -14.97 12.70
C GLN A 726 -30.07 -14.62 12.47
N ALA A 727 -30.79 -14.26 13.52
CA ALA A 727 -32.17 -13.77 13.39
C ALA A 727 -32.18 -12.36 12.78
N CYS A 728 -32.49 -12.26 11.48
CA CYS A 728 -32.57 -10.97 10.79
C CYS A 728 -33.76 -10.14 11.27
N ASN A 729 -33.49 -8.93 11.76
CA ASN A 729 -34.52 -8.06 12.32
C ASN A 729 -35.26 -7.30 11.20
N PRO A 730 -36.57 -7.53 10.98
CA PRO A 730 -37.33 -6.87 9.92
C PRO A 730 -37.61 -5.40 10.20
N ARG A 731 -37.26 -4.89 11.39
CA ARG A 731 -37.38 -3.46 11.74
C ARG A 731 -36.19 -2.62 11.28
N LEU A 732 -35.10 -3.24 10.82
CA LEU A 732 -33.97 -2.55 10.23
C LEU A 732 -34.28 -2.17 8.77
N SER A 733 -33.42 -1.38 8.13
CA SER A 733 -33.59 -1.03 6.71
C SER A 733 -33.66 -2.27 5.83
N GLU A 734 -34.41 -2.15 4.71
CA GLU A 734 -34.60 -3.23 3.74
C GLU A 734 -33.27 -3.80 3.24
N ASP A 735 -32.27 -2.93 3.00
CA ASP A 735 -30.93 -3.31 2.59
C ASP A 735 -30.17 -4.11 3.67
N ILE A 736 -30.24 -3.71 4.94
CA ILE A 736 -29.60 -4.43 6.06
C ILE A 736 -30.27 -5.81 6.24
N TYR A 737 -31.60 -5.84 6.17
CA TYR A 737 -32.36 -7.07 6.29
C TYR A 737 -32.02 -8.06 5.17
N HIS A 738 -32.02 -7.62 3.90
CA HIS A 738 -31.66 -8.48 2.78
C HIS A 738 -30.21 -8.95 2.84
N ARG A 739 -29.26 -8.09 3.25
CA ARG A 739 -27.87 -8.49 3.47
C ARG A 739 -27.75 -9.61 4.51
N CYS A 740 -28.46 -9.50 5.63
CA CYS A 740 -28.49 -10.53 6.67
C CYS A 740 -29.08 -11.86 6.16
N VAL A 741 -30.22 -11.81 5.46
CA VAL A 741 -30.85 -13.02 4.89
C VAL A 741 -29.92 -13.68 3.88
N GLN A 742 -29.28 -12.90 3.02
CA GLN A 742 -28.35 -13.41 2.03
C GLN A 742 -27.09 -14.02 2.66
N SER A 743 -26.51 -13.37 3.68
CA SER A 743 -25.38 -13.91 4.45
C SER A 743 -25.72 -15.27 5.08
N ASN A 744 -26.89 -15.40 5.72
CA ASN A 744 -27.36 -16.67 6.27
C ASN A 744 -27.46 -17.77 5.19
N LEU A 745 -27.98 -17.43 4.00
CA LEU A 745 -28.11 -18.39 2.89
C LEU A 745 -26.75 -18.81 2.31
N GLU A 746 -25.83 -17.85 2.16
CA GLU A 746 -24.46 -18.11 1.71
C GLU A 746 -23.69 -18.94 2.74
N GLY A 747 -23.98 -18.78 4.03
CA GLY A 747 -23.43 -19.57 5.13
C GLY A 747 -23.90 -21.03 5.22
N LEU A 748 -24.89 -21.46 4.44
CA LEU A 748 -25.38 -22.86 4.53
C LEU A 748 -24.38 -23.90 4.03
N GLY A 749 -23.63 -23.59 2.98
CA GLY A 749 -22.70 -24.53 2.36
C GLY A 749 -22.27 -24.10 0.96
N SER A 750 -21.23 -24.75 0.44
CA SER A 750 -20.82 -24.56 -0.95
C SER A 750 -21.91 -25.02 -1.92
N ARG A 751 -21.92 -24.45 -3.13
CA ARG A 751 -22.85 -24.85 -4.19
C ARG A 751 -22.82 -26.36 -4.47
N SER A 752 -21.64 -26.98 -4.40
CA SER A 752 -21.46 -28.43 -4.54
C SER A 752 -22.10 -29.23 -3.41
N GLN A 753 -21.90 -28.82 -2.15
CA GLN A 753 -22.48 -29.51 -0.99
C GLN A 753 -24.00 -29.41 -0.98
N LEU A 754 -24.56 -28.23 -1.27
CA LEU A 754 -26.02 -28.04 -1.34
C LEU A 754 -26.65 -28.82 -2.49
N ALA A 755 -25.98 -28.90 -3.64
CA ALA A 755 -26.44 -29.73 -4.76
C ALA A 755 -26.48 -31.22 -4.40
N LEU A 756 -25.46 -31.73 -3.68
CA LEU A 756 -25.43 -33.12 -3.21
C LEU A 756 -26.61 -33.44 -2.29
N LEU A 757 -26.92 -32.57 -1.32
CA LEU A 757 -28.07 -32.74 -0.43
C LEU A 757 -29.41 -32.74 -1.19
N LEU A 758 -29.55 -31.88 -2.20
CA LEU A 758 -30.75 -31.86 -3.05
C LEU A 758 -30.90 -33.18 -3.85
N PHE A 759 -29.80 -33.69 -4.41
CA PHE A 759 -29.84 -34.97 -5.14
C PHE A 759 -30.15 -36.15 -4.21
N GLU A 760 -29.62 -36.18 -2.99
CA GLU A 760 -29.97 -37.20 -2.00
C GLU A 760 -31.45 -37.15 -1.61
N GLN A 761 -32.01 -35.95 -1.44
CA GLN A 761 -33.43 -35.76 -1.13
C GLN A 761 -34.33 -36.22 -2.30
N GLU A 762 -33.96 -35.93 -3.54
CA GLU A 762 -34.68 -36.41 -4.73
C GLU A 762 -34.64 -37.94 -4.86
N GLN A 763 -33.50 -38.56 -4.57
CA GLN A 763 -33.37 -40.02 -4.56
C GLN A 763 -34.23 -40.66 -3.45
N GLY A 764 -34.23 -40.09 -2.24
CA GLY A 764 -35.04 -40.57 -1.13
C GLY A 764 -36.56 -40.40 -1.31
N ASN A 765 -36.99 -39.40 -2.07
CA ASN A 765 -38.41 -39.20 -2.43
C ASN A 765 -38.86 -40.05 -3.63
N SER A 766 -37.91 -40.61 -4.40
CA SER A 766 -38.19 -41.45 -5.58
C SER A 766 -38.21 -42.96 -5.27
N THR A 767 -37.87 -43.34 -4.04
CA THR A 767 -37.99 -44.70 -3.48
C THR A 767 -39.14 -44.78 -2.50
#